data_AF-A0A3C1WR34-F1
#
_entry.id   AF-A0A3C1WR34-F1
#
_cell.length_a   1.000
_cell.length_b   1.000
_cell.length_c   1.000
_cell.angle_alpha   90.00
_cell.angle_beta   90.00
_cell.angle_gamma   90.00
#
_symmetry.space_group_name_H-M   'P 1'
#
loop_
_entity.id
_entity.type
_entity.pdbx_description
1 polymer ?
#
loop_
_entity_poly.entity_id
_entity_poly.type
_entity_poly.pdbx_seq_one_letter_code
_entity_poly.pdbx_strand_id
1 'polypeptide(L)'
;MKIFSRFILLIIAAAVSFFFSCKKELQPKPSWETLLLIPIAKSDLSLGNIVGDTLIKTNNDSSLQLVYESTIYSLKPGDGAFQIPDTAVKGNYNLSALALTDKVIQYNLSLGQAASQMGAQGAFIIANNGQQATIPPIVNQSTGDNNVDATQFFQSADVQSGWLDITVYNGFPIDISNIEFQIKNQASQAIVADTTFTNLASGTTSTKSVNLSGKTVEGTLVFKIIDLDSPGSAGTVTIDTTDALQITMQARDMIVTSATAIFPSQNIIDQEQETVYNLSGGAKLKFAKVKSGKLELTIHSAVKQLVHFQYGFPGTTDQWGTAIIDSSDLPAAPQGGLSSLYREYDLAGYTLDLSGINHNTYNSFVNHIKARIDSTGLVQTISSADSMYIDYRLVDVVPEYIEGYLGQQILTLGPDETSFNLFKNIQSGSIGLEDVSVGIEIENGVGVDARLNLYELTAVNSKSGQNISLSNSIINSPQNIARATNPPLTTTHSLFALNTSNSNIKNMIECLPDRMKYKLDLFVNPNGNVSNYNDFGFYDSPLNVNLNVNMPLSVQANALVFADTVSFDLSKASEQGADAIKNGIITIIADNGFPLQANLQLYLYDEWGGFLDSLMESPHLINAAPVNTTNCKVQAPLRSTIEAVADDIKMEKIRNAKTAVVKAVFDTRQPVSCGDYTRIYSTYHLNVKLTGKFTYLIGN
;
A
#
# COMPACT_ATOMS: atom_id res chain seq x y z
N MET A 1 -3.66 9.53 -108.45
CA MET A 1 -4.02 9.44 -107.01
C MET A 1 -2.98 8.79 -106.08
N LYS A 2 -1.74 8.48 -106.55
CA LYS A 2 -0.66 7.91 -105.70
C LYS A 2 0.47 8.89 -105.31
N ILE A 3 0.52 10.08 -105.91
CA ILE A 3 1.54 11.09 -105.62
C ILE A 3 1.14 11.99 -104.44
N PHE A 4 -0.16 12.28 -104.28
CA PHE A 4 -0.67 13.11 -103.19
C PHE A 4 -0.56 12.44 -101.80
N SER A 5 -0.72 11.12 -101.74
CA SER A 5 -0.56 10.35 -100.48
C SER A 5 0.88 10.28 -99.99
N ARG A 6 1.88 10.28 -100.89
CA ARG A 6 3.30 10.29 -100.50
C ARG A 6 3.78 11.65 -100.01
N PHE A 7 3.19 12.74 -100.51
CA PHE A 7 3.52 14.10 -100.06
C PHE A 7 2.98 14.39 -98.65
N ILE A 8 1.77 13.90 -98.33
CA ILE A 8 1.18 14.05 -96.99
C ILE A 8 1.96 13.23 -95.95
N LEU A 9 2.43 12.01 -96.29
CA LEU A 9 3.25 11.22 -95.38
C LEU A 9 4.62 11.88 -95.09
N LEU A 10 5.20 12.58 -96.07
CA LEU A 10 6.48 13.29 -95.92
C LEU A 10 6.33 14.57 -95.09
N ILE A 11 5.19 15.26 -95.20
CA ILE A 11 4.88 16.44 -94.36
C ILE A 11 4.58 16.03 -92.92
N ILE A 12 3.89 14.89 -92.70
CA ILE A 12 3.66 14.36 -91.35
C ILE A 12 4.98 13.84 -90.72
N ALA A 13 5.85 13.19 -91.48
CA ALA A 13 7.18 12.77 -91.00
C ALA A 13 8.11 13.97 -90.70
N ALA A 14 8.04 15.04 -91.48
CA ALA A 14 8.76 16.28 -91.21
C ALA A 14 8.19 17.05 -90.00
N ALA A 15 6.86 17.03 -89.80
CA ALA A 15 6.21 17.66 -88.65
C ALA A 15 6.49 16.94 -87.32
N VAL A 16 6.63 15.60 -87.32
CA VAL A 16 6.98 14.82 -86.12
C VAL A 16 8.45 15.00 -85.73
N SER A 17 9.32 15.36 -86.68
CA SER A 17 10.75 15.60 -86.45
C SER A 17 11.03 16.95 -85.76
N PHE A 18 10.08 17.89 -85.74
CA PHE A 18 10.19 19.18 -85.05
C PHE A 18 9.75 19.17 -83.58
N PHE A 19 9.20 18.05 -83.07
CA PHE A 19 8.82 17.91 -81.65
C PHE A 19 9.88 17.25 -80.77
N PHE A 20 11.03 16.84 -81.33
CA PHE A 20 12.24 16.50 -80.58
C PHE A 20 13.25 17.64 -80.62
N SER A 21 12.83 18.85 -80.26
CA SER A 21 13.79 19.88 -79.83
C SER A 21 14.12 19.61 -78.37
N CYS A 22 15.25 18.96 -78.13
CA CYS A 22 15.92 18.97 -76.83
C CYS A 22 16.15 20.43 -76.43
N LYS A 23 15.31 20.97 -75.55
CA LYS A 23 15.69 22.11 -74.73
C LYS A 23 16.95 21.68 -73.98
N LYS A 24 18.09 22.27 -74.32
CA LYS A 24 19.31 22.12 -73.55
C LYS A 24 19.06 22.81 -72.21
N GLU A 25 18.60 22.07 -71.21
CA GLU A 25 18.70 22.53 -69.83
C GLU A 25 20.19 22.82 -69.60
N LEU A 26 20.49 24.09 -69.35
CA LEU A 26 21.80 24.50 -68.87
C LEU A 26 21.89 23.99 -67.44
N GLN A 27 22.40 22.76 -67.30
CA GLN A 27 22.91 22.20 -66.07
C GLN A 27 24.44 22.38 -66.10
N PRO A 28 25.03 23.05 -65.09
CA PRO A 28 24.38 23.62 -63.92
C PRO A 28 23.71 24.97 -64.23
N LYS A 29 22.67 25.33 -63.46
CA LYS A 29 22.12 26.69 -63.43
C LYS A 29 23.24 27.69 -63.09
N PRO A 30 23.17 28.96 -63.56
CA PRO A 30 24.19 29.96 -63.23
C PRO A 30 24.21 30.21 -61.72
N SER A 31 25.24 29.67 -61.06
CA SER A 31 25.54 29.94 -59.65
C SER A 31 26.68 30.96 -59.55
N TRP A 32 26.56 31.97 -58.70
CA TRP A 32 27.65 32.89 -58.40
C TRP A 32 27.90 32.96 -56.89
N GLU A 33 29.16 33.20 -56.54
CA GLU A 33 29.58 33.35 -55.16
C GLU A 33 29.41 34.81 -54.72
N THR A 34 28.75 35.04 -53.58
CA THR A 34 28.65 36.38 -52.98
C THR A 34 29.12 36.35 -51.53
N LEU A 35 29.79 37.41 -51.10
CA LEU A 35 30.27 37.57 -49.74
C LEU A 35 29.25 38.38 -48.94
N LEU A 36 28.68 37.81 -47.89
CA LEU A 36 27.69 38.47 -47.04
C LEU A 36 28.16 38.49 -45.59
N LEU A 37 27.98 39.64 -44.92
CA LEU A 37 28.16 39.79 -43.47
C LEU A 37 26.80 39.75 -42.80
N ILE A 38 26.56 38.74 -41.95
CA ILE A 38 25.24 38.48 -41.37
C ILE A 38 25.37 38.38 -39.84
N PRO A 39 24.52 39.07 -39.07
CA PRO A 39 24.39 38.81 -37.64
C PRO A 39 23.72 37.45 -37.44
N ILE A 40 24.41 36.51 -36.78
CA ILE A 40 23.90 35.16 -36.53
C ILE A 40 23.11 35.13 -35.22
N ALA A 41 23.68 35.71 -34.15
CA ALA A 41 23.05 35.74 -32.83
C ALA A 41 23.58 36.91 -32.00
N LYS A 42 22.76 37.40 -31.07
CA LYS A 42 23.15 38.34 -30.02
C LYS A 42 22.59 37.86 -28.70
N SER A 43 23.42 37.79 -27.68
CA SER A 43 23.04 37.44 -26.32
C SER A 43 23.60 38.43 -25.33
N ASP A 44 22.86 38.67 -24.25
CA ASP A 44 23.34 39.36 -23.06
C ASP A 44 23.24 38.38 -21.90
N LEU A 45 24.38 38.01 -21.31
CA LEU A 45 24.46 36.95 -20.31
C LEU A 45 24.81 37.56 -18.95
N SER A 46 23.87 37.49 -18.02
CA SER A 46 24.14 37.69 -16.60
C SER A 46 24.70 36.40 -15.96
N LEU A 47 25.20 36.47 -14.73
CA LEU A 47 25.63 35.27 -14.02
C LEU A 47 24.47 34.30 -13.76
N GLY A 48 23.26 34.80 -13.52
CA GLY A 48 22.05 33.97 -13.36
C GLY A 48 21.74 33.15 -14.62
N ASN A 49 22.01 33.69 -15.82
CA ASN A 49 21.88 32.92 -17.07
C ASN A 49 22.93 31.80 -17.21
N ILE A 50 24.03 31.85 -16.45
CA ILE A 50 25.14 30.90 -16.52
C ILE A 50 24.97 29.77 -15.48
N VAL A 51 24.52 30.10 -14.25
CA VAL A 51 24.38 29.11 -13.17
C VAL A 51 22.93 28.75 -12.84
N GLY A 52 21.95 29.54 -13.28
CA GLY A 52 20.53 29.40 -13.00
C GLY A 52 20.00 30.50 -12.07
N ASP A 53 18.97 31.22 -12.50
CA ASP A 53 18.42 32.38 -11.76
C ASP A 53 17.88 32.02 -10.38
N THR A 54 17.36 30.79 -10.20
CA THR A 54 16.83 30.30 -8.91
C THR A 54 17.91 30.14 -7.85
N LEU A 55 19.18 30.06 -8.25
CA LEU A 55 20.31 29.92 -7.34
C LEU A 55 20.93 31.26 -6.95
N ILE A 56 20.50 32.39 -7.53
CA ILE A 56 21.12 33.70 -7.30
C ILE A 56 20.19 34.63 -6.54
N LYS A 57 20.70 35.20 -5.46
CA LYS A 57 20.08 36.29 -4.71
C LYS A 57 20.91 37.56 -4.85
N THR A 58 20.25 38.70 -5.09
CA THR A 58 20.89 40.02 -5.14
C THR A 58 20.75 40.69 -3.78
N ASN A 59 21.88 41.14 -3.22
CA ASN A 59 21.92 41.91 -1.98
C ASN A 59 21.60 43.39 -2.22
N ASN A 60 21.32 44.14 -1.14
CA ASN A 60 21.01 45.56 -1.22
C ASN A 60 22.13 46.41 -1.86
N ASP A 61 23.38 45.97 -1.76
CA ASP A 61 24.55 46.62 -2.37
C ASP A 61 24.81 46.18 -3.82
N SER A 62 23.86 45.45 -4.42
CA SER A 62 23.94 44.79 -5.73
C SER A 62 24.97 43.66 -5.83
N SER A 63 25.62 43.25 -4.73
CA SER A 63 26.46 42.05 -4.74
C SER A 63 25.59 40.81 -4.88
N LEU A 64 26.12 39.79 -5.54
CA LEU A 64 25.41 38.54 -5.75
C LEU A 64 25.77 37.52 -4.67
N GLN A 65 24.82 36.67 -4.34
CA GLN A 65 24.93 35.56 -3.41
C GLN A 65 24.34 34.32 -4.07
N LEU A 66 25.00 33.18 -3.93
CA LEU A 66 24.49 31.90 -4.37
C LEU A 66 23.75 31.22 -3.21
N VAL A 67 22.52 30.78 -3.47
CA VAL A 67 21.67 30.04 -2.54
C VAL A 67 21.29 28.72 -3.20
N TYR A 68 21.58 27.61 -2.54
CA TYR A 68 21.26 26.26 -3.00
C TYR A 68 20.56 25.50 -1.88
N GLU A 69 19.39 24.96 -2.18
CA GLU A 69 18.59 24.17 -1.25
C GLU A 69 18.39 22.78 -1.84
N SER A 70 18.59 21.76 -1.01
CA SER A 70 18.41 20.37 -1.41
C SER A 70 17.96 19.52 -0.23
N THR A 71 16.90 18.74 -0.41
CA THR A 71 16.50 17.71 0.56
C THR A 71 17.46 16.53 0.44
N ILE A 72 18.15 16.21 1.54
CA ILE A 72 19.06 15.06 1.65
C ILE A 72 18.28 13.78 1.95
N TYR A 73 17.27 13.87 2.81
CA TYR A 73 16.49 12.74 3.29
C TYR A 73 15.07 13.16 3.66
N SER A 74 14.09 12.28 3.46
CA SER A 74 12.69 12.48 3.81
C SER A 74 12.13 11.19 4.39
N LEU A 75 11.62 11.23 5.62
CA LEU A 75 11.00 10.10 6.31
C LEU A 75 9.49 10.28 6.33
N LYS A 76 8.76 9.38 5.66
CA LYS A 76 7.29 9.39 5.62
C LYS A 76 6.68 8.29 6.49
N PRO A 77 5.41 8.45 6.94
CA PRO A 77 4.61 7.31 7.38
C PRO A 77 4.57 6.20 6.33
N GLY A 78 4.84 4.96 6.75
CA GLY A 78 5.02 3.81 5.87
C GLY A 78 6.48 3.43 5.59
N ASP A 79 7.44 4.35 5.80
CA ASP A 79 8.86 4.05 5.68
C ASP A 79 9.41 3.55 7.03
N GLY A 80 10.28 2.53 7.00
CA GLY A 80 11.12 2.08 8.12
C GLY A 80 10.42 2.09 9.48
N ALA A 81 10.58 3.20 10.22
CA ALA A 81 10.04 3.39 11.57
C ALA A 81 8.51 3.29 11.66
N PHE A 82 7.79 3.70 10.61
CA PHE A 82 6.35 3.87 10.66
C PHE A 82 5.62 2.86 9.77
N GLN A 83 6.30 1.76 9.41
CA GLN A 83 5.75 0.73 8.54
C GLN A 83 4.78 -0.18 9.31
N ILE A 84 3.61 -0.45 8.72
CA ILE A 84 2.74 -1.54 9.13
C ILE A 84 3.23 -2.79 8.39
N PRO A 85 3.84 -3.78 9.07
CA PRO A 85 4.41 -4.93 8.39
C PRO A 85 3.34 -5.86 7.84
N ASP A 86 3.66 -6.53 6.73
CA ASP A 86 2.93 -7.68 6.23
C ASP A 86 2.81 -8.72 7.35
N THR A 87 1.59 -8.90 7.86
CA THR A 87 1.35 -9.72 9.04
C THR A 87 0.19 -10.66 8.77
N ALA A 88 0.42 -11.94 9.03
CA ALA A 88 -0.61 -12.97 9.03
C ALA A 88 -1.01 -13.30 10.48
N VAL A 89 -2.30 -13.24 10.77
CA VAL A 89 -2.86 -13.62 12.08
C VAL A 89 -3.99 -14.62 11.87
N LYS A 90 -4.05 -15.63 12.72
CA LYS A 90 -5.06 -16.69 12.66
C LYS A 90 -6.15 -16.46 13.70
N GLY A 91 -7.39 -16.29 13.26
CA GLY A 91 -8.58 -16.31 14.10
C GLY A 91 -9.23 -17.70 14.11
N ASN A 92 -9.61 -18.19 15.28
CA ASN A 92 -10.31 -19.47 15.42
C ASN A 92 -11.73 -19.21 15.92
N TYR A 93 -12.71 -19.78 15.23
CA TYR A 93 -14.12 -19.63 15.50
C TYR A 93 -14.72 -20.99 15.80
N ASN A 94 -15.17 -21.15 17.05
CA ASN A 94 -15.86 -22.36 17.47
C ASN A 94 -17.33 -22.25 17.08
N LEU A 95 -17.92 -23.38 16.69
CA LEU A 95 -19.35 -23.43 16.47
C LEU A 95 -20.09 -23.09 17.78
N SER A 96 -21.07 -22.21 17.67
CA SER A 96 -22.09 -21.96 18.68
C SER A 96 -22.91 -23.24 18.93
N ALA A 97 -23.76 -23.17 19.95
CA ALA A 97 -24.62 -24.27 20.35
C ALA A 97 -25.49 -24.77 19.18
N LEU A 98 -25.43 -26.06 18.85
CA LEU A 98 -26.15 -26.67 17.74
C LEU A 98 -27.56 -27.03 18.18
N ALA A 99 -28.58 -26.40 17.62
CA ALA A 99 -29.97 -26.68 17.93
C ALA A 99 -30.54 -27.78 17.02
N LEU A 100 -31.32 -28.69 17.60
CA LEU A 100 -32.16 -29.64 16.88
C LEU A 100 -33.63 -29.19 16.94
N THR A 101 -34.41 -29.50 15.91
CA THR A 101 -35.85 -29.18 15.90
C THR A 101 -36.59 -30.01 16.93
N ASP A 102 -37.56 -29.41 17.62
CA ASP A 102 -38.49 -30.13 18.49
C ASP A 102 -39.17 -31.29 17.77
N LYS A 103 -39.24 -32.45 18.42
CA LYS A 103 -39.84 -33.67 17.88
C LYS A 103 -40.81 -34.29 18.85
N VAL A 104 -41.88 -34.83 18.29
CA VAL A 104 -42.93 -35.53 19.03
C VAL A 104 -43.04 -36.94 18.49
N ILE A 105 -42.98 -37.92 19.38
CA ILE A 105 -43.20 -39.33 19.09
C ILE A 105 -44.39 -39.79 19.92
N GLN A 106 -45.34 -40.46 19.27
CA GLN A 106 -46.48 -41.06 19.95
C GLN A 106 -46.34 -42.58 19.93
N TYR A 107 -46.53 -43.18 21.09
CA TYR A 107 -46.55 -44.62 21.26
C TYR A 107 -47.86 -45.02 21.96
N ASN A 108 -48.55 -46.01 21.41
CA ASN A 108 -49.76 -46.55 21.99
C ASN A 108 -49.48 -47.94 22.55
N LEU A 109 -49.51 -48.08 23.87
CA LEU A 109 -49.44 -49.38 24.54
C LEU A 109 -50.88 -49.85 24.82
N SER A 110 -51.37 -50.79 24.01
CA SER A 110 -52.70 -51.36 24.23
C SER A 110 -52.76 -52.19 25.51
N LEU A 111 -53.94 -52.27 26.10
CA LEU A 111 -54.24 -53.03 27.30
C LEU A 111 -53.95 -54.51 27.08
N GLY A 112 -54.24 -55.04 25.88
CA GLY A 112 -53.88 -56.40 25.49
C GLY A 112 -52.36 -56.63 25.44
N GLN A 113 -51.60 -55.69 24.88
CA GLN A 113 -50.14 -55.77 24.85
C GLN A 113 -49.55 -55.73 26.27
N ALA A 114 -49.99 -54.77 27.09
CA ALA A 114 -49.58 -54.66 28.48
C ALA A 114 -49.94 -55.95 29.26
N ALA A 115 -51.19 -56.40 29.16
CA ALA A 115 -51.69 -57.60 29.82
C ALA A 115 -50.96 -58.88 29.40
N SER A 116 -50.52 -59.01 28.14
CA SER A 116 -49.76 -60.20 27.70
C SER A 116 -48.47 -60.45 28.49
N GLN A 117 -48.00 -59.44 29.23
CA GLN A 117 -46.77 -59.44 29.99
C GLN A 117 -47.00 -59.44 31.52
N MET A 118 -48.26 -59.44 31.99
CA MET A 118 -48.67 -59.32 33.41
C MET A 118 -49.08 -60.65 34.06
N GLY A 119 -48.63 -61.80 33.52
CA GLY A 119 -48.91 -63.11 34.10
C GLY A 119 -50.41 -63.45 34.22
N ALA A 120 -50.84 -63.94 35.38
CA ALA A 120 -52.21 -64.43 35.59
C ALA A 120 -53.27 -63.32 35.54
N GLN A 121 -52.96 -62.13 36.04
CA GLN A 121 -53.82 -60.95 35.98
C GLN A 121 -54.01 -60.50 34.52
N GLY A 122 -52.91 -60.53 33.75
CA GLY A 122 -52.95 -60.29 32.32
C GLY A 122 -53.79 -61.28 31.53
N ALA A 123 -53.66 -62.58 31.85
CA ALA A 123 -54.48 -63.63 31.23
C ALA A 123 -55.98 -63.44 31.49
N PHE A 124 -56.36 -62.94 32.68
CA PHE A 124 -57.75 -62.58 32.97
C PHE A 124 -58.25 -61.45 32.07
N ILE A 125 -57.47 -60.38 31.91
CA ILE A 125 -57.83 -59.23 31.05
C ILE A 125 -58.01 -59.71 29.60
N ILE A 126 -57.08 -60.51 29.09
CA ILE A 126 -57.14 -61.05 27.72
C ILE A 126 -58.36 -61.97 27.52
N ALA A 127 -58.63 -62.87 28.48
CA ALA A 127 -59.73 -63.83 28.38
C ALA A 127 -61.12 -63.17 28.42
N ASN A 128 -61.22 -61.96 29.00
CA ASN A 128 -62.47 -61.22 29.12
C ASN A 128 -62.60 -60.07 28.08
N ASN A 129 -61.79 -60.08 27.02
CA ASN A 129 -61.90 -59.10 25.94
C ASN A 129 -63.31 -59.08 25.33
N GLY A 130 -63.88 -57.87 25.18
CA GLY A 130 -65.24 -57.63 24.70
C GLY A 130 -66.36 -58.00 25.70
N GLN A 131 -66.00 -58.42 26.92
CA GLN A 131 -66.96 -58.76 27.97
C GLN A 131 -66.97 -57.68 29.07
N GLN A 132 -68.05 -57.68 29.83
CA GLN A 132 -68.18 -56.90 31.06
C GLN A 132 -67.67 -57.71 32.25
N ALA A 133 -66.58 -57.25 32.88
CA ALA A 133 -66.01 -57.90 34.05
C ALA A 133 -65.40 -56.88 35.01
N THR A 134 -65.23 -57.27 36.28
CA THR A 134 -64.49 -56.46 37.26
C THR A 134 -63.02 -56.81 37.16
N ILE A 135 -62.17 -55.83 36.82
CA ILE A 135 -60.71 -56.01 36.77
C ILE A 135 -60.17 -55.99 38.21
N PRO A 136 -59.48 -57.06 38.67
CA PRO A 136 -58.89 -57.09 40.01
C PRO A 136 -57.73 -56.10 40.13
N PRO A 137 -57.31 -55.74 41.36
CA PRO A 137 -56.14 -54.90 41.58
C PRO A 137 -54.89 -55.45 40.89
N ILE A 138 -54.15 -54.55 40.24
CA ILE A 138 -52.86 -54.83 39.61
C ILE A 138 -51.80 -54.26 40.54
N VAL A 139 -50.81 -55.08 40.92
CA VAL A 139 -49.74 -54.66 41.83
C VAL A 139 -48.40 -55.09 41.25
N ASN A 140 -47.46 -54.15 41.18
CA ASN A 140 -46.07 -54.34 40.80
C ASN A 140 -45.91 -55.15 39.51
N GLN A 141 -46.63 -54.74 38.47
CA GLN A 141 -46.51 -55.34 37.14
C GLN A 141 -45.58 -54.50 36.26
N SER A 142 -44.83 -55.18 35.39
CA SER A 142 -43.94 -54.52 34.42
C SER A 142 -44.31 -54.95 33.02
N THR A 143 -43.98 -54.10 32.05
CA THR A 143 -43.97 -54.49 30.64
C THR A 143 -42.58 -54.94 30.23
N GLY A 144 -42.48 -55.65 29.11
CA GLY A 144 -41.23 -55.88 28.41
C GLY A 144 -40.74 -54.61 27.71
N ASP A 145 -39.65 -54.78 26.98
CA ASP A 145 -39.04 -53.71 26.19
C ASP A 145 -39.92 -53.38 24.98
N ASN A 146 -40.30 -52.10 24.85
CA ASN A 146 -41.09 -51.60 23.73
C ASN A 146 -40.25 -50.61 22.92
N ASN A 147 -39.98 -50.95 21.65
CA ASN A 147 -39.14 -50.13 20.79
C ASN A 147 -39.80 -48.80 20.44
N VAL A 148 -39.00 -47.74 20.47
CA VAL A 148 -39.34 -46.37 20.07
C VAL A 148 -38.33 -45.95 19.01
N ASP A 149 -38.79 -45.77 17.78
CA ASP A 149 -37.94 -45.38 16.66
C ASP A 149 -37.99 -43.86 16.43
N ALA A 150 -36.89 -43.19 16.74
CA ALA A 150 -36.63 -41.78 16.50
C ALA A 150 -35.61 -41.55 15.37
N THR A 151 -35.17 -42.60 14.65
CA THR A 151 -34.09 -42.54 13.64
C THR A 151 -34.41 -41.64 12.45
N GLN A 152 -35.69 -41.37 12.20
CA GLN A 152 -36.15 -40.38 11.22
C GLN A 152 -35.80 -38.94 11.60
N PHE A 153 -35.44 -38.68 12.86
CA PHE A 153 -35.14 -37.36 13.38
C PHE A 153 -33.65 -37.18 13.70
N PHE A 154 -33.07 -38.15 14.39
CA PHE A 154 -31.63 -38.21 14.68
C PHE A 154 -31.22 -39.67 14.90
N GLN A 155 -29.97 -39.99 14.55
CA GLN A 155 -29.37 -41.31 14.83
C GLN A 155 -28.66 -41.31 16.18
N SER A 156 -28.01 -40.21 16.54
CA SER A 156 -27.39 -39.99 17.85
C SER A 156 -27.25 -38.50 18.14
N ALA A 157 -27.35 -38.13 19.42
CA ALA A 157 -27.17 -36.76 19.88
C ALA A 157 -26.54 -36.74 21.28
N ASP A 158 -25.43 -36.03 21.42
CA ASP A 158 -24.80 -35.69 22.69
C ASP A 158 -25.37 -34.35 23.18
N VAL A 159 -26.22 -34.41 24.20
CA VAL A 159 -27.07 -33.29 24.59
C VAL A 159 -26.36 -32.39 25.61
N GLN A 160 -26.15 -31.13 25.23
CA GLN A 160 -25.68 -30.08 26.15
C GLN A 160 -26.83 -29.63 27.07
N SER A 161 -27.98 -29.31 26.48
CA SER A 161 -29.20 -28.98 27.19
C SER A 161 -30.44 -29.34 26.38
N GLY A 162 -31.53 -29.70 27.06
CA GLY A 162 -32.79 -30.04 26.42
C GLY A 162 -33.72 -30.80 27.36
N TRP A 163 -34.97 -30.94 26.96
CA TRP A 163 -36.01 -31.57 27.77
C TRP A 163 -36.74 -32.66 26.99
N LEU A 164 -37.13 -33.71 27.71
CA LEU A 164 -38.07 -34.71 27.25
C LEU A 164 -39.37 -34.58 28.05
N ASP A 165 -40.43 -34.09 27.42
CA ASP A 165 -41.76 -34.07 28.00
C ASP A 165 -42.47 -35.39 27.68
N ILE A 166 -42.81 -36.15 28.71
CA ILE A 166 -43.54 -37.41 28.62
C ILE A 166 -44.97 -37.13 29.08
N THR A 167 -45.92 -37.26 28.16
CA THR A 167 -47.35 -37.11 28.41
C THR A 167 -48.04 -38.46 28.29
N VAL A 168 -48.77 -38.87 29.32
CA VAL A 168 -49.47 -40.16 29.37
C VAL A 168 -50.95 -39.89 29.51
N TYR A 169 -51.73 -40.36 28.53
CA TYR A 169 -53.19 -40.44 28.62
C TYR A 169 -53.58 -41.87 28.97
N ASN A 170 -54.34 -42.02 30.06
CA ASN A 170 -54.84 -43.30 30.51
C ASN A 170 -56.13 -43.66 29.78
N GLY A 171 -56.02 -44.39 28.67
CA GLY A 171 -57.18 -44.95 27.97
C GLY A 171 -57.68 -46.26 28.55
N PHE A 172 -57.03 -46.83 29.57
CA PHE A 172 -57.50 -48.08 30.18
C PHE A 172 -58.80 -47.87 30.97
N PRO A 173 -59.66 -48.90 31.11
CA PRO A 173 -60.92 -48.82 31.85
C PRO A 173 -60.73 -48.84 33.38
N ILE A 174 -59.50 -48.62 33.87
CA ILE A 174 -59.11 -48.63 35.28
C ILE A 174 -58.25 -47.40 35.61
N ASP A 175 -58.35 -46.94 36.84
CA ASP A 175 -57.44 -45.92 37.37
C ASP A 175 -56.06 -46.52 37.59
N ILE A 176 -55.00 -45.74 37.39
CA ILE A 176 -53.62 -46.14 37.63
C ILE A 176 -53.11 -45.37 38.84
N SER A 177 -52.85 -46.07 39.94
CA SER A 177 -52.34 -45.44 41.17
C SER A 177 -50.86 -45.08 41.04
N ASN A 178 -50.08 -45.92 40.36
CA ASN A 178 -48.66 -45.69 40.09
C ASN A 178 -48.26 -46.27 38.74
N ILE A 179 -47.48 -45.53 37.96
CA ILE A 179 -46.82 -46.04 36.76
C ILE A 179 -45.43 -45.41 36.64
N GLU A 180 -44.42 -46.26 36.64
CA GLU A 180 -43.01 -45.87 36.52
C GLU A 180 -42.47 -46.26 35.14
N PHE A 181 -41.99 -45.25 34.42
CA PHE A 181 -41.43 -45.37 33.07
C PHE A 181 -39.92 -45.28 33.10
N GLN A 182 -39.29 -46.09 32.26
CA GLN A 182 -37.87 -45.98 31.94
C GLN A 182 -37.68 -46.01 30.43
N ILE A 183 -36.97 -45.02 29.90
CA ILE A 183 -36.54 -44.93 28.50
C ILE A 183 -35.02 -45.12 28.48
N LYS A 184 -34.56 -46.04 27.65
CA LYS A 184 -33.15 -46.37 27.44
C LYS A 184 -32.77 -46.27 25.97
N ASN A 185 -31.51 -46.02 25.73
CA ASN A 185 -30.88 -46.28 24.45
C ASN A 185 -30.90 -47.79 24.15
N GLN A 186 -31.29 -48.17 22.94
CA GLN A 186 -31.40 -49.59 22.59
C GLN A 186 -30.02 -50.26 22.50
N ALA A 187 -28.99 -49.59 21.95
CA ALA A 187 -27.68 -50.18 21.77
C ALA A 187 -26.84 -50.09 23.05
N SER A 188 -26.70 -48.89 23.62
CA SER A 188 -25.87 -48.67 24.82
C SER A 188 -26.54 -49.06 26.14
N GLN A 189 -27.87 -49.27 26.17
CA GLN A 189 -28.66 -49.53 27.39
C GLN A 189 -28.62 -48.40 28.44
N ALA A 190 -28.03 -47.25 28.11
CA ALA A 190 -27.97 -46.08 28.97
C ALA A 190 -29.37 -45.50 29.19
N ILE A 191 -29.67 -45.09 30.43
CA ILE A 191 -30.97 -44.51 30.79
C ILE A 191 -31.04 -43.06 30.28
N VAL A 192 -31.96 -42.82 29.35
CA VAL A 192 -32.25 -41.50 28.78
C VAL A 192 -33.22 -40.74 29.66
N ALA A 193 -34.26 -41.40 30.17
CA ALA A 193 -35.24 -40.80 31.06
C ALA A 193 -35.90 -41.83 31.97
N ASP A 194 -36.22 -41.41 33.19
CA ASP A 194 -36.90 -42.18 34.22
C ASP A 194 -37.90 -41.26 34.91
N THR A 195 -39.16 -41.68 35.02
CA THR A 195 -40.21 -40.85 35.63
C THR A 195 -41.38 -41.67 36.14
N THR A 196 -42.15 -41.09 37.07
CA THR A 196 -43.30 -41.75 37.69
C THR A 196 -44.52 -40.85 37.62
N PHE A 197 -45.67 -41.44 37.30
CA PHE A 197 -46.98 -40.79 37.35
C PHE A 197 -47.82 -41.48 38.43
N THR A 198 -48.46 -40.68 39.28
CA THR A 198 -49.32 -41.16 40.34
C THR A 198 -50.74 -40.66 40.16
N ASN A 199 -51.72 -41.47 40.57
CA ASN A 199 -53.15 -41.16 40.55
C ASN A 199 -53.69 -40.72 39.18
N LEU A 200 -53.36 -41.47 38.12
CA LEU A 200 -53.82 -41.22 36.77
C LEU A 200 -55.17 -41.93 36.54
N ALA A 201 -56.26 -41.19 36.74
CA ALA A 201 -57.61 -41.73 36.57
C ALA A 201 -57.89 -42.13 35.11
N SER A 202 -58.80 -43.08 34.90
CA SER A 202 -59.25 -43.49 33.56
C SER A 202 -59.80 -42.28 32.79
N GLY A 203 -59.36 -42.14 31.53
CA GLY A 203 -59.72 -41.02 30.66
C GLY A 203 -59.00 -39.70 30.94
N THR A 204 -57.95 -39.68 31.76
CA THR A 204 -57.19 -38.45 32.09
C THR A 204 -55.76 -38.47 31.55
N THR A 205 -55.16 -37.28 31.44
CA THR A 205 -53.79 -37.07 30.95
C THR A 205 -52.91 -36.45 32.03
N SER A 206 -51.63 -36.83 32.08
CA SER A 206 -50.62 -36.19 32.90
C SER A 206 -49.30 -36.04 32.15
N THR A 207 -48.53 -34.99 32.44
CA THR A 207 -47.25 -34.68 31.78
C THR A 207 -46.13 -34.51 32.81
N LYS A 208 -44.95 -35.05 32.49
CA LYS A 208 -43.70 -34.88 33.25
C LYS A 208 -42.57 -34.48 32.32
N SER A 209 -41.69 -33.59 32.77
CA SER A 209 -40.51 -33.15 32.01
C SER A 209 -39.24 -33.74 32.63
N VAL A 210 -38.38 -34.33 31.80
CA VAL A 210 -37.09 -34.89 32.21
C VAL A 210 -35.97 -34.10 31.55
N ASN A 211 -34.95 -33.72 32.32
CA ASN A 211 -33.77 -33.03 31.80
C ASN A 211 -32.83 -34.02 31.07
N LEU A 212 -32.44 -33.67 29.85
CA LEU A 212 -31.53 -34.47 29.02
C LEU A 212 -30.08 -33.97 29.02
N SER A 213 -29.75 -32.88 29.73
CA SER A 213 -28.38 -32.35 29.83
C SER A 213 -27.37 -33.41 30.22
N GLY A 214 -26.28 -33.49 29.44
CA GLY A 214 -25.17 -34.42 29.67
C GLY A 214 -25.46 -35.86 29.25
N LYS A 215 -26.62 -36.15 28.64
CA LYS A 215 -26.97 -37.49 28.16
C LYS A 215 -26.68 -37.64 26.67
N THR A 216 -26.31 -38.86 26.27
CA THR A 216 -26.31 -39.27 24.87
C THR A 216 -27.62 -39.96 24.56
N VAL A 217 -28.34 -39.50 23.54
CA VAL A 217 -29.62 -40.05 23.11
C VAL A 217 -29.45 -40.70 21.73
N GLU A 218 -29.79 -41.97 21.62
CA GLU A 218 -29.79 -42.71 20.36
C GLU A 218 -31.14 -42.58 19.64
N GLY A 219 -31.14 -42.67 18.31
CA GLY A 219 -32.36 -42.70 17.51
C GLY A 219 -33.18 -43.97 17.74
N THR A 220 -32.55 -45.05 18.19
CA THR A 220 -33.21 -46.29 18.58
C THR A 220 -33.33 -46.34 20.10
N LEU A 221 -34.55 -46.17 20.60
CA LEU A 221 -34.86 -46.14 22.02
C LEU A 221 -35.75 -47.33 22.39
N VAL A 222 -35.75 -47.67 23.67
CA VAL A 222 -36.66 -48.65 24.26
C VAL A 222 -37.30 -48.00 25.47
N PHE A 223 -38.63 -48.05 25.55
CA PHE A 223 -39.33 -47.72 26.80
C PHE A 223 -39.87 -48.98 27.46
N LYS A 224 -39.89 -48.95 28.79
CA LYS A 224 -40.38 -50.02 29.65
C LYS A 224 -41.18 -49.42 30.79
N ILE A 225 -42.32 -50.04 31.12
CA ILE A 225 -43.00 -49.80 32.39
C ILE A 225 -42.36 -50.74 33.40
N ILE A 226 -41.67 -50.18 34.38
CA ILE A 226 -40.95 -50.97 35.40
C ILE A 226 -41.83 -51.27 36.62
N ASP A 227 -42.83 -50.44 36.85
CA ASP A 227 -43.85 -50.64 37.88
C ASP A 227 -45.20 -50.08 37.40
N LEU A 228 -46.27 -50.84 37.63
CA LEU A 228 -47.66 -50.51 37.34
C LEU A 228 -48.54 -51.03 38.46
N ASP A 229 -49.18 -50.09 39.15
CA ASP A 229 -50.19 -50.35 40.17
C ASP A 229 -51.54 -49.76 39.76
N SER A 230 -52.59 -50.54 39.97
CA SER A 230 -53.98 -50.11 39.83
C SER A 230 -54.84 -50.72 40.95
N PRO A 231 -55.77 -49.96 41.54
CA PRO A 231 -56.77 -50.52 42.44
C PRO A 231 -57.75 -51.49 41.75
N GLY A 232 -57.68 -51.66 40.43
CA GLY A 232 -58.67 -52.39 39.64
C GLY A 232 -59.86 -51.50 39.25
N SER A 233 -60.91 -52.09 38.71
CA SER A 233 -62.09 -51.33 38.29
C SER A 233 -63.08 -51.12 39.45
N ALA A 234 -63.67 -49.92 39.54
CA ALA A 234 -64.75 -49.61 40.46
C ALA A 234 -66.07 -50.25 39.99
N GLY A 235 -66.16 -51.58 40.11
CA GLY A 235 -67.28 -52.38 39.59
C GLY A 235 -67.02 -52.94 38.19
N THR A 236 -68.08 -53.40 37.53
CA THR A 236 -67.98 -54.05 36.22
C THR A 236 -67.72 -53.02 35.12
N VAL A 237 -66.64 -53.21 34.36
CA VAL A 237 -66.28 -52.38 33.20
C VAL A 237 -66.23 -53.23 31.94
N THR A 238 -66.43 -52.61 30.78
CA THR A 238 -66.18 -53.28 29.50
C THR A 238 -64.68 -53.37 29.29
N ILE A 239 -64.16 -54.59 29.12
CA ILE A 239 -62.75 -54.80 28.85
C ILE A 239 -62.54 -54.80 27.34
N ASP A 240 -61.96 -53.73 26.80
CA ASP A 240 -61.49 -53.69 25.42
C ASP A 240 -59.96 -53.75 25.42
N THR A 241 -59.39 -54.86 24.93
CA THR A 241 -57.93 -55.02 24.86
C THR A 241 -57.26 -54.06 23.88
N THR A 242 -58.04 -53.31 23.08
CA THR A 242 -57.55 -52.23 22.22
C THR A 242 -57.46 -50.87 22.92
N ASP A 243 -58.07 -50.70 24.11
CA ASP A 243 -57.87 -49.53 24.96
C ASP A 243 -56.38 -49.35 25.22
N ALA A 244 -55.85 -48.12 25.16
CA ALA A 244 -54.41 -47.91 25.16
C ALA A 244 -53.96 -46.79 26.12
N LEU A 245 -52.78 -46.98 26.72
CA LEU A 245 -51.99 -45.86 27.20
C LEU A 245 -51.39 -45.15 25.99
N GLN A 246 -51.82 -43.92 25.77
CA GLN A 246 -51.24 -43.07 24.74
C GLN A 246 -50.11 -42.26 25.36
N ILE A 247 -48.89 -42.60 24.97
CA ILE A 247 -47.66 -41.99 25.49
C ILE A 247 -47.14 -41.05 24.40
N THR A 248 -47.11 -39.76 24.68
CA THR A 248 -46.51 -38.75 23.81
C THR A 248 -45.19 -38.30 24.41
N MET A 249 -44.09 -38.53 23.70
CA MET A 249 -42.74 -38.11 24.06
C MET A 249 -42.34 -36.93 23.17
N GLN A 250 -42.16 -35.76 23.77
CA GLN A 250 -41.71 -34.56 23.07
C GLN A 250 -40.30 -34.18 23.51
N ALA A 251 -39.32 -34.28 22.61
CA ALA A 251 -38.01 -33.70 22.80
C ALA A 251 -38.05 -32.23 22.33
N ARG A 252 -37.69 -31.29 23.21
CA ARG A 252 -37.69 -29.85 22.91
C ARG A 252 -36.48 -29.12 23.48
N ASP A 253 -36.22 -27.95 22.92
CA ASP A 253 -35.11 -27.06 23.31
C ASP A 253 -33.75 -27.77 23.28
N MET A 254 -33.59 -28.68 22.31
CA MET A 254 -32.43 -29.57 22.21
C MET A 254 -31.24 -28.82 21.64
N ILE A 255 -30.22 -28.62 22.48
CA ILE A 255 -28.91 -28.10 22.14
C ILE A 255 -27.89 -29.21 22.33
N VAL A 256 -27.09 -29.48 21.30
CA VAL A 256 -26.14 -30.60 21.26
C VAL A 256 -24.71 -30.13 21.08
N THR A 257 -23.77 -30.88 21.63
CA THR A 257 -22.32 -30.72 21.34
C THR A 257 -21.91 -31.52 20.11
N SER A 258 -22.64 -32.60 19.80
CA SER A 258 -22.43 -33.43 18.61
C SER A 258 -23.73 -34.15 18.30
N ALA A 259 -24.13 -34.22 17.04
CA ALA A 259 -25.24 -35.07 16.63
C ALA A 259 -25.10 -35.56 15.19
N THR A 260 -25.64 -36.75 14.96
CA THR A 260 -25.93 -37.27 13.62
C THR A 260 -27.42 -37.14 13.38
N ALA A 261 -27.85 -36.03 12.77
CA ALA A 261 -29.26 -35.63 12.71
C ALA A 261 -29.57 -34.82 11.44
N ILE A 262 -30.85 -34.53 11.22
CA ILE A 262 -31.29 -33.52 10.25
C ILE A 262 -31.29 -32.16 10.97
N PHE A 263 -30.32 -31.30 10.65
CA PHE A 263 -30.21 -29.98 11.27
C PHE A 263 -31.21 -28.98 10.65
N PRO A 264 -31.88 -28.14 11.45
CA PRO A 264 -32.64 -27.01 10.95
C PRO A 264 -31.70 -25.89 10.45
N SER A 265 -32.24 -24.98 9.63
CA SER A 265 -31.51 -23.75 9.28
C SER A 265 -31.23 -22.93 10.53
N GLN A 266 -29.96 -22.60 10.77
CA GLN A 266 -29.52 -21.90 11.98
C GLN A 266 -28.16 -21.24 11.77
N ASN A 267 -27.86 -20.24 12.61
CA ASN A 267 -26.50 -19.70 12.71
C ASN A 267 -25.68 -20.66 13.57
N ILE A 268 -24.60 -21.16 13.01
CA ILE A 268 -23.63 -21.99 13.73
C ILE A 268 -22.45 -21.18 14.24
N ILE A 269 -22.24 -19.96 13.75
CA ILE A 269 -21.28 -18.99 14.30
C ILE A 269 -21.93 -17.61 14.21
N ASP A 270 -21.85 -16.83 15.27
CA ASP A 270 -22.16 -15.39 15.29
C ASP A 270 -21.32 -14.79 16.41
N GLN A 271 -20.10 -14.36 16.07
CA GLN A 271 -19.06 -14.01 17.04
C GLN A 271 -18.27 -12.81 16.58
N GLU A 272 -17.98 -11.90 17.50
CA GLU A 272 -16.94 -10.90 17.34
C GLU A 272 -15.62 -11.41 17.93
N GLN A 273 -14.53 -11.21 17.21
CA GLN A 273 -13.20 -11.56 17.65
C GLN A 273 -12.25 -10.39 17.45
N GLU A 274 -11.54 -10.03 18.51
CA GLU A 274 -10.45 -9.07 18.47
C GLU A 274 -9.17 -9.76 17.97
N THR A 275 -8.50 -9.15 17.00
CA THR A 275 -7.25 -9.64 16.40
C THR A 275 -6.18 -8.58 16.59
N VAL A 276 -5.16 -8.89 17.38
CA VAL A 276 -4.07 -7.96 17.71
C VAL A 276 -2.89 -8.16 16.76
N TYR A 277 -2.43 -7.06 16.16
CA TYR A 277 -1.26 -7.04 15.30
C TYR A 277 -0.03 -6.54 16.05
N ASN A 278 1.09 -7.22 15.85
CA ASN A 278 2.37 -6.81 16.39
C ASN A 278 3.07 -5.87 15.41
N LEU A 279 3.13 -4.59 15.75
CA LEU A 279 3.85 -3.60 14.97
C LEU A 279 5.32 -3.53 15.39
N SER A 280 6.19 -3.14 14.46
CA SER A 280 7.61 -2.93 14.71
C SER A 280 7.84 -1.79 15.73
N GLY A 281 9.01 -1.78 16.37
CA GLY A 281 9.40 -0.72 17.32
C GLY A 281 8.53 -0.59 18.57
N GLY A 282 7.63 -1.55 18.83
CA GLY A 282 6.67 -1.46 19.94
C GLY A 282 5.59 -0.39 19.72
N ALA A 283 5.29 -0.05 18.46
CA ALA A 283 4.22 0.87 18.11
C ALA A 283 2.85 0.34 18.58
N LYS A 284 2.00 1.26 19.01
CA LYS A 284 0.66 1.03 19.58
C LYS A 284 -0.28 2.07 18.99
N LEU A 285 -0.76 1.78 17.79
CA LEU A 285 -1.67 2.62 17.04
C LEU A 285 -3.10 2.44 17.55
N LYS A 286 -3.85 3.55 17.59
CA LYS A 286 -5.29 3.57 17.90
C LYS A 286 -6.13 3.83 16.65
N PHE A 287 -5.56 4.53 15.68
CA PHE A 287 -6.25 4.90 14.46
C PHE A 287 -5.27 4.90 13.28
N ALA A 288 -5.77 4.50 12.11
CA ALA A 288 -5.06 4.66 10.85
C ALA A 288 -6.03 5.00 9.72
N LYS A 289 -5.65 5.92 8.84
CA LYS A 289 -6.26 6.10 7.53
C LYS A 289 -5.32 5.49 6.49
N VAL A 290 -5.84 4.65 5.62
CA VAL A 290 -5.02 3.88 4.67
C VAL A 290 -4.98 4.59 3.32
N LYS A 291 -3.76 4.82 2.81
CA LYS A 291 -3.54 5.37 1.46
C LYS A 291 -3.62 4.28 0.41
N SER A 292 -3.01 3.13 0.68
CA SER A 292 -3.03 1.94 -0.17
C SER A 292 -2.75 0.69 0.66
N GLY A 293 -3.18 -0.48 0.18
CA GLY A 293 -2.93 -1.77 0.83
C GLY A 293 -4.16 -2.65 0.79
N LYS A 294 -4.01 -3.90 1.20
CA LYS A 294 -5.06 -4.91 1.08
C LYS A 294 -5.23 -5.72 2.36
N LEU A 295 -6.45 -6.19 2.57
CA LEU A 295 -6.77 -7.27 3.50
C LEU A 295 -7.07 -8.54 2.71
N GLU A 296 -6.28 -9.57 2.91
CA GLU A 296 -6.53 -10.91 2.40
C GLU A 296 -7.10 -11.79 3.51
N LEU A 297 -8.14 -12.55 3.18
CA LEU A 297 -8.74 -13.55 4.05
C LEU A 297 -8.65 -14.92 3.39
N THR A 298 -8.12 -15.90 4.12
CA THR A 298 -8.29 -17.32 3.75
C THR A 298 -9.10 -18.02 4.82
N ILE A 299 -10.35 -18.33 4.50
CA ILE A 299 -11.28 -19.01 5.40
C ILE A 299 -11.16 -20.51 5.19
N HIS A 300 -11.08 -21.25 6.29
CA HIS A 300 -11.05 -22.71 6.32
C HIS A 300 -12.19 -23.25 7.19
N SER A 301 -12.86 -24.31 6.73
CA SER A 301 -13.98 -24.93 7.45
C SER A 301 -13.93 -26.46 7.37
N ALA A 302 -14.23 -27.12 8.50
CA ALA A 302 -14.43 -28.56 8.58
C ALA A 302 -15.91 -28.99 8.43
N VAL A 303 -16.83 -28.03 8.27
CA VAL A 303 -18.28 -28.30 8.23
C VAL A 303 -18.63 -29.05 6.93
N LYS A 304 -19.30 -30.20 7.07
CA LYS A 304 -19.61 -31.13 5.97
C LYS A 304 -20.82 -30.73 5.11
N GLN A 305 -21.24 -29.48 5.17
CA GLN A 305 -22.31 -28.91 4.35
C GLN A 305 -21.94 -27.51 3.88
N LEU A 306 -22.69 -27.01 2.91
CA LEU A 306 -22.57 -25.64 2.46
C LEU A 306 -22.87 -24.69 3.63
N VAL A 307 -21.99 -23.70 3.80
CA VAL A 307 -22.09 -22.68 4.85
C VAL A 307 -22.25 -21.32 4.18
N HIS A 308 -23.34 -20.62 4.49
CA HIS A 308 -23.51 -19.22 4.17
C HIS A 308 -22.70 -18.39 5.16
N PHE A 309 -21.63 -17.78 4.68
CA PHE A 309 -20.67 -17.05 5.48
C PHE A 309 -20.79 -15.55 5.24
N GLN A 310 -20.75 -14.78 6.31
CA GLN A 310 -20.68 -13.34 6.28
C GLN A 310 -19.50 -12.89 7.11
N TYR A 311 -18.63 -12.10 6.47
CA TYR A 311 -17.51 -11.42 7.09
C TYR A 311 -17.89 -9.95 7.30
N GLY A 312 -17.68 -9.45 8.51
CA GLY A 312 -17.77 -8.03 8.85
C GLY A 312 -16.46 -7.54 9.45
N PHE A 313 -16.03 -6.36 9.04
CA PHE A 313 -14.92 -5.64 9.64
C PHE A 313 -15.41 -4.30 10.19
N PRO A 314 -16.18 -4.29 11.29
CA PRO A 314 -16.88 -3.11 11.78
C PRO A 314 -15.96 -1.92 12.14
N GLY A 315 -14.70 -2.17 12.47
CA GLY A 315 -13.70 -1.12 12.73
C GLY A 315 -13.20 -0.40 11.47
N THR A 316 -13.67 -0.77 10.28
CA THR A 316 -13.38 -0.07 9.03
C THR A 316 -14.49 0.90 8.69
N THR A 317 -14.15 2.09 8.19
CA THR A 317 -15.12 2.98 7.54
C THR A 317 -14.55 3.59 6.29
N ASP A 318 -15.28 3.52 5.19
CA ASP A 318 -14.96 4.24 3.96
C ASP A 318 -15.31 5.73 4.06
N GLN A 319 -15.11 6.47 2.96
CA GLN A 319 -15.43 7.89 2.86
C GLN A 319 -16.93 8.24 3.05
N TRP A 320 -17.82 7.25 2.99
CA TRP A 320 -19.26 7.39 3.22
C TRP A 320 -19.69 6.88 4.60
N GLY A 321 -18.75 6.40 5.44
CA GLY A 321 -19.00 5.85 6.76
C GLY A 321 -19.47 4.38 6.76
N THR A 322 -19.24 3.65 5.67
CA THR A 322 -19.66 2.24 5.53
C THR A 322 -18.51 1.31 5.90
N ALA A 323 -18.81 0.27 6.69
CA ALA A 323 -17.86 -0.78 7.03
C ALA A 323 -17.82 -1.88 5.97
N ILE A 324 -16.70 -2.59 5.89
CA ILE A 324 -16.58 -3.77 5.03
C ILE A 324 -17.48 -4.88 5.58
N ILE A 325 -18.46 -5.29 4.77
CA ILE A 325 -19.32 -6.45 5.00
C ILE A 325 -19.41 -7.22 3.69
N ASP A 326 -19.04 -8.50 3.70
CA ASP A 326 -19.16 -9.40 2.55
C ASP A 326 -19.94 -10.64 2.92
N SER A 327 -20.60 -11.24 1.93
CA SER A 327 -21.33 -12.50 2.11
C SER A 327 -21.01 -13.45 0.96
N SER A 328 -20.69 -14.68 1.31
CA SER A 328 -20.14 -15.68 0.41
C SER A 328 -20.51 -17.09 0.87
N ASP A 329 -20.56 -18.04 -0.05
CA ASP A 329 -20.82 -19.44 0.28
C ASP A 329 -19.50 -20.21 0.38
N LEU A 330 -19.30 -20.94 1.48
CA LEU A 330 -18.26 -21.94 1.60
C LEU A 330 -18.81 -23.31 1.20
N PRO A 331 -18.15 -24.04 0.29
CA PRO A 331 -18.56 -25.39 -0.07
C PRO A 331 -18.37 -26.35 1.11
N ALA A 332 -19.10 -27.47 1.09
CA ALA A 332 -18.96 -28.52 2.08
C ALA A 332 -17.52 -29.08 2.14
N ALA A 333 -17.01 -29.33 3.35
CA ALA A 333 -15.71 -29.95 3.54
C ALA A 333 -15.69 -31.41 3.01
N PRO A 334 -14.62 -31.83 2.32
CA PRO A 334 -14.45 -33.23 1.91
C PRO A 334 -14.23 -34.14 3.13
N GLN A 335 -14.47 -35.44 2.98
CA GLN A 335 -14.25 -36.40 4.08
C GLN A 335 -12.80 -36.34 4.59
N GLY A 336 -12.63 -36.03 5.87
CA GLY A 336 -11.33 -35.94 6.53
C GLY A 336 -10.48 -34.72 6.13
N GLY A 337 -11.04 -33.74 5.41
CA GLY A 337 -10.33 -32.53 4.98
C GLY A 337 -11.08 -31.24 5.31
N LEU A 338 -10.58 -30.13 4.78
CA LEU A 338 -11.14 -28.78 4.95
C LEU A 338 -11.58 -28.23 3.59
N SER A 339 -12.67 -27.47 3.57
CA SER A 339 -12.97 -26.54 2.48
C SER A 339 -12.25 -25.21 2.71
N SER A 340 -11.89 -24.49 1.65
CA SER A 340 -11.29 -23.15 1.75
C SER A 340 -11.92 -22.13 0.80
N LEU A 341 -11.84 -20.85 1.21
CA LEU A 341 -12.29 -19.70 0.43
C LEU A 341 -11.30 -18.55 0.60
N TYR A 342 -10.87 -17.93 -0.51
CA TYR A 342 -10.02 -16.75 -0.51
C TYR A 342 -10.83 -15.49 -0.85
N ARG A 343 -10.58 -14.40 -0.12
CA ARG A 343 -11.13 -13.07 -0.38
C ARG A 343 -10.04 -12.02 -0.24
N GLU A 344 -10.15 -10.97 -1.05
CA GLU A 344 -9.26 -9.81 -1.03
C GLU A 344 -10.12 -8.54 -0.97
N TYR A 345 -9.75 -7.62 -0.09
CA TYR A 345 -10.38 -6.30 0.03
C TYR A 345 -9.32 -5.21 -0.11
N ASP A 346 -9.59 -4.24 -0.99
CA ASP A 346 -8.79 -3.02 -1.07
C ASP A 346 -9.13 -2.11 0.12
N LEU A 347 -8.09 -1.69 0.85
CA LEU A 347 -8.21 -0.81 2.00
C LEU A 347 -7.97 0.66 1.65
N ALA A 348 -7.65 1.00 0.41
CA ALA A 348 -7.40 2.38 0.01
C ALA A 348 -8.58 3.30 0.38
N GLY A 349 -8.29 4.39 1.10
CA GLY A 349 -9.27 5.37 1.55
C GLY A 349 -10.07 4.99 2.80
N TYR A 350 -9.92 3.76 3.32
CA TYR A 350 -10.56 3.36 4.57
C TYR A 350 -9.84 3.94 5.79
N THR A 351 -10.61 4.25 6.82
CA THR A 351 -10.11 4.45 8.17
C THR A 351 -10.31 3.19 9.00
N LEU A 352 -9.35 2.91 9.87
CA LEU A 352 -9.26 1.75 10.73
C LEU A 352 -9.25 2.21 12.19
N ASP A 353 -10.23 1.77 12.96
CA ASP A 353 -10.19 1.81 14.42
C ASP A 353 -9.40 0.60 14.93
N LEU A 354 -8.32 0.90 15.66
CA LEU A 354 -7.38 -0.08 16.19
C LEU A 354 -7.49 -0.23 17.70
N SER A 355 -8.54 0.32 18.31
CA SER A 355 -8.72 0.38 19.77
C SER A 355 -9.46 -0.83 20.38
N GLY A 356 -9.77 -1.83 19.57
CA GLY A 356 -10.44 -3.07 19.98
C GLY A 356 -11.92 -2.89 20.33
N ILE A 357 -12.57 -3.96 20.79
CA ILE A 357 -14.04 -3.99 21.02
C ILE A 357 -14.47 -2.96 22.07
N ASN A 358 -13.64 -2.75 23.10
CA ASN A 358 -13.95 -1.87 24.24
C ASN A 358 -13.28 -0.48 24.11
N HIS A 359 -12.67 -0.17 22.98
CA HIS A 359 -11.94 1.08 22.72
C HIS A 359 -10.84 1.40 23.76
N ASN A 360 -10.22 0.38 24.33
CA ASN A 360 -9.21 0.50 25.39
C ASN A 360 -7.91 -0.26 25.09
N THR A 361 -7.79 -0.85 23.90
CA THR A 361 -6.57 -1.52 23.42
C THR A 361 -5.91 -0.72 22.29
N TYR A 362 -4.98 -1.34 21.57
CA TYR A 362 -4.23 -0.75 20.46
C TYR A 362 -3.83 -1.86 19.48
N ASN A 363 -3.56 -1.50 18.22
CA ASN A 363 -3.27 -2.43 17.11
C ASN A 363 -4.30 -3.56 16.97
N SER A 364 -5.54 -3.33 17.39
CA SER A 364 -6.53 -4.38 17.58
C SER A 364 -7.73 -4.15 16.68
N PHE A 365 -7.96 -5.10 15.79
CA PHE A 365 -9.06 -5.09 14.84
C PHE A 365 -10.20 -5.97 15.33
N VAL A 366 -11.44 -5.52 15.12
CA VAL A 366 -12.63 -6.30 15.43
C VAL A 366 -13.14 -6.96 14.15
N ASN A 367 -13.18 -8.29 14.16
CA ASN A 367 -13.77 -9.09 13.09
C ASN A 367 -15.10 -9.65 13.57
N HIS A 368 -16.18 -9.47 12.81
CA HIS A 368 -17.48 -10.08 13.06
C HIS A 368 -17.70 -11.21 12.06
N ILE A 369 -17.84 -12.43 12.55
CA ILE A 369 -18.05 -13.62 11.72
C ILE A 369 -19.42 -14.19 11.99
N LYS A 370 -20.18 -14.37 10.92
CA LYS A 370 -21.45 -15.08 10.94
C LYS A 370 -21.45 -16.22 9.95
N ALA A 371 -21.70 -17.43 10.43
CA ALA A 371 -21.81 -18.63 9.62
C ALA A 371 -23.17 -19.27 9.84
N ARG A 372 -23.89 -19.53 8.75
CA ARG A 372 -25.22 -20.11 8.75
C ARG A 372 -25.25 -21.36 7.90
N ILE A 373 -26.01 -22.34 8.35
CA ILE A 373 -26.32 -23.55 7.60
C ILE A 373 -27.80 -23.58 7.26
N ASP A 374 -28.15 -24.28 6.18
CA ASP A 374 -29.53 -24.54 5.79
C ASP A 374 -29.92 -25.99 6.06
N SER A 375 -31.22 -26.22 6.27
CA SER A 375 -31.72 -27.59 6.40
C SER A 375 -31.70 -28.29 5.04
N THR A 376 -30.92 -29.36 4.93
CA THR A 376 -30.83 -30.17 3.71
C THR A 376 -31.86 -31.31 3.67
N GLY A 377 -32.55 -31.57 4.78
CA GLY A 377 -33.41 -32.76 4.95
C GLY A 377 -32.63 -34.09 5.02
N LEU A 378 -31.30 -34.04 4.95
CA LEU A 378 -30.42 -35.22 5.00
C LEU A 378 -29.81 -35.35 6.40
N VAL A 379 -29.56 -36.60 6.82
CA VAL A 379 -28.85 -36.87 8.06
C VAL A 379 -27.37 -36.54 7.88
N GLN A 380 -26.82 -35.74 8.78
CA GLN A 380 -25.41 -35.36 8.78
C GLN A 380 -24.85 -35.37 10.20
N THR A 381 -23.54 -35.55 10.31
CA THR A 381 -22.81 -35.44 11.57
C THR A 381 -22.14 -34.08 11.66
N ILE A 382 -22.56 -33.26 12.62
CA ILE A 382 -21.95 -31.96 12.94
C ILE A 382 -21.61 -31.97 14.43
N SER A 383 -20.44 -31.46 14.77
CA SER A 383 -19.99 -31.32 16.15
C SER A 383 -19.50 -29.91 16.43
N SER A 384 -19.62 -29.47 17.68
CA SER A 384 -18.94 -28.27 18.19
C SER A 384 -17.41 -28.41 18.17
N ALA A 385 -16.87 -29.61 17.95
CA ALA A 385 -15.45 -29.84 17.69
C ALA A 385 -15.04 -29.57 16.24
N ASP A 386 -16.00 -29.45 15.31
CA ASP A 386 -15.69 -28.94 13.98
C ASP A 386 -15.18 -27.50 14.16
N SER A 387 -14.16 -27.12 13.38
CA SER A 387 -13.53 -25.81 13.51
C SER A 387 -13.67 -25.01 12.23
N MET A 388 -13.83 -23.71 12.41
CA MET A 388 -13.60 -22.72 11.37
C MET A 388 -12.44 -21.84 11.83
N TYR A 389 -11.51 -21.57 10.93
CA TYR A 389 -10.47 -20.59 11.18
C TYR A 389 -10.24 -19.73 9.96
N ILE A 390 -9.76 -18.52 10.20
CA ILE A 390 -9.50 -17.53 9.16
C ILE A 390 -8.06 -17.05 9.34
N ASP A 391 -7.30 -17.14 8.26
CA ASP A 391 -5.99 -16.51 8.17
C ASP A 391 -6.20 -15.10 7.59
N TYR A 392 -5.99 -14.09 8.43
CA TYR A 392 -6.05 -12.67 8.11
C TYR A 392 -4.67 -12.18 7.72
N ARG A 393 -4.54 -11.51 6.57
CA ARG A 393 -3.27 -10.91 6.15
C ARG A 393 -3.45 -9.48 5.69
N LEU A 394 -2.73 -8.57 6.34
CA LEU A 394 -2.54 -7.21 5.82
C LEU A 394 -1.34 -7.22 4.89
N VAL A 395 -1.50 -6.67 3.68
CA VAL A 395 -0.47 -6.67 2.63
C VAL A 395 -0.26 -5.26 2.12
N ASP A 396 1.00 -4.82 2.05
CA ASP A 396 1.44 -3.55 1.46
C ASP A 396 0.66 -2.32 1.99
N VAL A 397 0.35 -2.32 3.30
CA VAL A 397 -0.41 -1.22 3.92
C VAL A 397 0.47 0.02 4.10
N VAL A 398 0.14 1.06 3.35
CA VAL A 398 0.74 2.39 3.46
C VAL A 398 -0.29 3.34 4.10
N PRO A 399 0.01 3.91 5.27
CA PRO A 399 -0.89 4.86 5.91
C PRO A 399 -0.87 6.23 5.22
N GLU A 400 -2.04 6.84 5.09
CA GLU A 400 -2.23 8.27 4.82
C GLU A 400 -2.09 9.08 6.12
N TYR A 401 -2.65 8.57 7.22
CA TYR A 401 -2.57 9.14 8.56
C TYR A 401 -2.53 8.03 9.61
N ILE A 402 -1.77 8.23 10.68
CA ILE A 402 -1.75 7.33 11.85
C ILE A 402 -1.79 8.13 13.13
N GLU A 403 -2.39 7.55 14.17
CA GLU A 403 -2.45 8.12 15.51
C GLU A 403 -2.28 7.04 16.58
N GLY A 404 -1.53 7.36 17.64
CA GLY A 404 -1.28 6.46 18.76
C GLY A 404 0.10 6.70 19.36
N TYR A 405 0.80 5.64 19.69
CA TYR A 405 2.23 5.69 20.04
C TYR A 405 3.02 5.06 18.90
N LEU A 406 3.90 5.81 18.23
CA LEU A 406 4.62 5.33 17.03
C LEU A 406 5.86 4.48 17.36
N GLY A 407 5.92 3.94 18.58
CA GLY A 407 7.01 3.07 19.02
C GLY A 407 8.26 3.85 19.39
N GLN A 408 9.26 3.13 19.91
CA GLN A 408 10.59 3.65 20.20
C GLN A 408 11.61 2.83 19.43
N GLN A 409 12.37 3.49 18.58
CA GLN A 409 13.28 2.81 17.65
C GLN A 409 14.42 3.72 17.18
N ILE A 410 15.45 3.08 16.67
CA ILE A 410 16.64 3.74 16.11
C ILE A 410 16.65 3.42 14.62
N LEU A 411 16.56 4.45 13.80
CA LEU A 411 16.78 4.35 12.37
C LEU A 411 18.24 4.67 12.08
N THR A 412 19.00 3.66 11.71
CA THR A 412 20.39 3.83 11.26
C THR A 412 20.40 4.10 9.77
N LEU A 413 20.82 5.31 9.40
CA LEU A 413 20.97 5.75 8.02
C LEU A 413 22.45 5.83 7.66
N GLY A 414 22.84 5.06 6.64
CA GLY A 414 24.20 5.04 6.12
C GLY A 414 25.17 4.10 6.83
N PRO A 415 26.44 4.03 6.38
CA PRO A 415 27.07 4.96 5.43
C PRO A 415 26.41 4.90 4.03
N ASP A 416 25.91 6.04 3.55
CA ASP A 416 25.26 6.18 2.24
C ASP A 416 25.66 7.52 1.59
N GLU A 417 25.36 7.72 0.31
CA GLU A 417 25.76 8.89 -0.47
C GLU A 417 24.57 9.50 -1.21
N THR A 418 24.43 10.82 -1.15
CA THR A 418 23.43 11.58 -1.93
C THR A 418 24.10 12.50 -2.94
N SER A 419 23.48 12.71 -4.11
CA SER A 419 24.00 13.60 -5.14
C SER A 419 23.99 15.06 -4.70
N PHE A 420 25.04 15.81 -5.04
CA PHE A 420 25.15 17.24 -4.79
C PHE A 420 25.37 17.98 -6.12
N ASN A 421 24.29 18.55 -6.65
CA ASN A 421 24.25 18.99 -8.05
C ASN A 421 24.66 20.45 -8.28
N LEU A 422 25.04 21.18 -7.23
CA LEU A 422 25.43 22.59 -7.33
C LEU A 422 26.59 22.81 -8.32
N PHE A 423 27.54 21.88 -8.38
CA PHE A 423 28.76 22.01 -9.20
C PHE A 423 28.79 21.07 -10.42
N LYS A 424 27.64 20.52 -10.84
CA LYS A 424 27.57 19.50 -11.91
C LYS A 424 28.28 19.91 -13.22
N ASN A 425 28.19 21.18 -13.59
CA ASN A 425 28.76 21.74 -14.83
C ASN A 425 30.25 22.10 -14.70
N ILE A 426 30.84 22.04 -13.51
CA ILE A 426 32.26 22.29 -13.27
C ILE A 426 33.03 20.98 -13.43
N GLN A 427 33.98 20.93 -14.36
CA GLN A 427 34.72 19.72 -14.71
C GLN A 427 36.04 19.59 -13.95
N SER A 428 36.74 20.70 -13.71
CA SER A 428 38.01 20.73 -13.00
C SER A 428 38.40 22.17 -12.62
N GLY A 429 39.58 22.33 -12.01
CA GLY A 429 40.08 23.60 -11.50
C GLY A 429 39.78 23.78 -10.02
N SER A 430 40.00 24.99 -9.51
CA SER A 430 39.71 25.31 -8.11
C SER A 430 38.94 26.62 -7.99
N ILE A 431 38.09 26.68 -6.97
CA ILE A 431 37.43 27.90 -6.54
C ILE A 431 37.85 28.20 -5.10
N GLY A 432 38.27 29.43 -4.85
CA GLY A 432 38.40 29.99 -3.52
C GLY A 432 37.15 30.79 -3.20
N LEU A 433 36.59 30.61 -2.01
CA LEU A 433 35.40 31.31 -1.52
C LEU A 433 35.79 32.27 -0.41
N GLU A 434 35.33 33.52 -0.42
CA GLU A 434 35.60 34.42 0.70
C GLU A 434 34.99 33.88 2.00
N ASP A 435 33.73 33.45 1.92
CA ASP A 435 32.97 32.87 3.02
C ASP A 435 31.93 31.88 2.49
N VAL A 436 31.40 31.04 3.37
CA VAL A 436 30.25 30.16 3.10
C VAL A 436 29.55 29.81 4.39
N SER A 437 28.22 29.80 4.33
CA SER A 437 27.34 29.35 5.39
C SER A 437 26.48 28.21 4.88
N VAL A 438 26.40 27.12 5.64
CA VAL A 438 25.56 25.97 5.33
C VAL A 438 24.64 25.71 6.51
N GLY A 439 23.35 25.68 6.27
CA GLY A 439 22.34 25.24 7.22
C GLY A 439 21.99 23.78 6.97
N ILE A 440 22.10 22.93 7.99
CA ILE A 440 21.38 21.65 8.01
C ILE A 440 20.07 21.92 8.74
N GLU A 441 18.97 21.91 8.00
CA GLU A 441 17.64 22.16 8.54
C GLU A 441 16.87 20.84 8.63
N ILE A 442 16.30 20.57 9.80
CA ILE A 442 15.39 19.46 10.01
C ILE A 442 14.00 20.03 10.21
N GLU A 443 13.13 19.76 9.25
CA GLU A 443 11.72 20.07 9.31
C GLU A 443 10.98 18.80 9.73
N ASN A 444 10.44 18.77 10.94
CA ASN A 444 9.67 17.65 11.44
C ASN A 444 8.17 17.96 11.35
N GLY A 445 7.49 17.34 10.38
CA GLY A 445 6.03 17.34 10.25
C GLY A 445 5.32 16.20 10.99
N VAL A 446 6.10 15.28 11.58
CA VAL A 446 5.56 14.14 12.33
C VAL A 446 5.37 14.55 13.80
N GLY A 447 4.25 14.17 14.37
CA GLY A 447 3.96 14.34 15.79
C GLY A 447 4.74 13.37 16.66
N VAL A 448 6.06 13.29 16.53
CA VAL A 448 6.95 12.44 17.35
C VAL A 448 8.21 13.22 17.71
N ASP A 449 8.62 13.14 18.97
CA ASP A 449 9.92 13.66 19.38
C ASP A 449 11.02 12.75 18.85
N ALA A 450 12.08 13.34 18.31
CA ALA A 450 13.20 12.58 17.77
C ALA A 450 14.53 13.08 18.33
N ARG A 451 15.57 12.27 18.17
CA ARG A 451 16.96 12.66 18.46
C ARG A 451 17.86 12.21 17.33
N LEU A 452 18.62 13.14 16.76
CA LEU A 452 19.59 12.89 15.71
C LEU A 452 20.99 12.76 16.29
N ASN A 453 21.71 11.71 15.89
CA ASN A 453 23.15 11.59 16.08
C ASN A 453 23.82 11.56 14.71
N LEU A 454 24.54 12.63 14.36
CA LEU A 454 25.33 12.68 13.12
C LEU A 454 26.74 12.15 13.38
N TYR A 455 27.10 11.01 12.78
CA TYR A 455 28.42 10.40 12.93
C TYR A 455 29.40 10.87 11.86
N GLU A 456 28.91 11.06 10.63
CA GLU A 456 29.73 11.45 9.50
C GLU A 456 28.93 12.32 8.52
N LEU A 457 29.59 13.36 8.01
CA LEU A 457 29.19 14.09 6.81
C LEU A 457 30.45 14.42 6.02
N THR A 458 30.58 13.90 4.80
CA THR A 458 31.78 14.00 3.98
C THR A 458 31.44 14.52 2.59
N ALA A 459 32.08 15.61 2.17
CA ALA A 459 32.00 16.13 0.81
C ALA A 459 32.95 15.35 -0.10
N VAL A 460 32.45 14.89 -1.24
CA VAL A 460 33.21 14.04 -2.16
C VAL A 460 33.17 14.61 -3.56
N ASN A 461 34.36 14.73 -4.15
CA ASN A 461 34.53 15.04 -5.55
C ASN A 461 35.21 13.86 -6.24
N SER A 462 34.45 13.08 -7.01
CA SER A 462 34.96 11.97 -7.81
C SER A 462 35.85 12.36 -8.97
N LYS A 463 35.72 13.60 -9.48
CA LYS A 463 36.56 14.08 -10.59
C LYS A 463 38.00 14.31 -10.12
N SER A 464 38.16 14.82 -8.89
CA SER A 464 39.49 15.08 -8.28
C SER A 464 39.95 13.99 -7.30
N GLY A 465 39.05 13.11 -6.84
CA GLY A 465 39.30 12.10 -5.82
C GLY A 465 39.36 12.66 -4.38
N GLN A 466 39.05 13.94 -4.18
CA GLN A 466 39.06 14.57 -2.86
C GLN A 466 37.86 14.13 -2.01
N ASN A 467 38.12 13.88 -0.72
CA ASN A 467 37.12 13.60 0.28
C ASN A 467 37.42 14.45 1.51
N ILE A 468 36.49 15.33 1.90
CA ILE A 468 36.67 16.24 3.05
C ILE A 468 35.51 16.04 4.02
N SER A 469 35.82 15.48 5.19
CA SER A 469 34.84 15.26 6.26
C SER A 469 34.62 16.53 7.08
N LEU A 470 33.38 16.75 7.51
CA LEU A 470 32.99 17.85 8.38
C LEU A 470 33.69 17.74 9.73
N SER A 471 34.28 18.84 10.17
CA SER A 471 34.78 19.05 11.52
C SER A 471 33.93 20.12 12.19
N ASN A 472 33.10 19.72 13.14
CA ASN A 472 32.24 20.58 13.94
C ASN A 472 31.80 19.82 15.21
N SER A 473 31.38 20.53 16.25
CA SER A 473 30.90 19.93 17.51
C SER A 473 29.57 19.16 17.39
N ILE A 474 28.83 19.31 16.29
CA ILE A 474 27.62 18.52 16.02
C ILE A 474 27.93 17.04 15.74
N ILE A 475 29.13 16.74 15.23
CA ILE A 475 29.56 15.37 14.96
C ILE A 475 29.67 14.61 16.30
N ASN A 476 29.03 13.44 16.37
CA ASN A 476 28.89 12.61 17.57
C ASN A 476 28.18 13.30 18.75
N SER A 477 27.43 14.38 18.50
CA SER A 477 26.69 15.10 19.53
C SER A 477 25.17 14.99 19.31
N PRO A 478 24.42 14.41 20.25
CA PRO A 478 22.98 14.20 20.09
C PRO A 478 22.20 15.52 20.02
N GLN A 479 21.35 15.65 19.00
CA GLN A 479 20.47 16.79 18.80
C GLN A 479 19.01 16.37 18.98
N ASN A 480 18.28 17.02 19.88
CA ASN A 480 16.85 16.76 20.05
C ASN A 480 16.05 17.54 18.99
N ILE A 481 15.08 16.87 18.39
CA ILE A 481 14.16 17.40 17.39
C ILE A 481 12.77 17.35 18.02
N ALA A 482 12.14 18.51 18.15
CA ALA A 482 10.79 18.60 18.69
C ALA A 482 9.78 17.96 17.73
N ARG A 483 8.65 17.50 18.28
CA ARG A 483 7.51 17.01 17.51
C ARG A 483 6.66 18.12 16.88
N ALA A 484 5.99 17.82 15.78
CA ALA A 484 4.93 18.66 15.23
C ALA A 484 3.71 18.76 16.15
N THR A 485 2.92 19.83 16.03
CA THR A 485 1.62 19.98 16.71
C THR A 485 0.47 19.77 15.73
N ASN A 486 -0.65 19.25 16.23
CA ASN A 486 -1.90 19.08 15.49
C ASN A 486 -3.07 18.99 16.49
N PRO A 487 -4.20 19.71 16.30
CA PRO A 487 -4.53 20.71 15.27
C PRO A 487 -4.24 22.17 15.69
N PRO A 488 -3.93 23.10 14.76
CA PRO A 488 -3.63 22.86 13.35
C PRO A 488 -2.24 22.22 13.17
N LEU A 489 -2.06 21.49 12.07
CA LEU A 489 -0.76 20.90 11.72
C LEU A 489 0.30 21.99 11.59
N THR A 490 1.28 21.98 12.48
CA THR A 490 2.42 22.93 12.46
C THR A 490 3.72 22.15 12.57
N THR A 491 4.56 22.27 11.54
CA THR A 491 5.89 21.63 11.50
C THR A 491 6.85 22.34 12.46
N THR A 492 7.83 21.61 12.98
CA THR A 492 8.92 22.19 13.79
C THR A 492 10.21 22.19 13.00
N HIS A 493 11.00 23.25 13.16
CA HIS A 493 12.26 23.45 12.44
C HIS A 493 13.44 23.45 13.42
N SER A 494 14.48 22.67 13.12
CA SER A 494 15.77 22.71 13.81
C SER A 494 16.85 23.07 12.81
N LEU A 495 17.58 24.17 13.04
CA LEU A 495 18.63 24.64 12.15
C LEU A 495 20.01 24.51 12.80
N PHE A 496 20.89 23.77 12.14
CA PHE A 496 22.31 23.69 12.50
C PHE A 496 23.13 24.52 11.52
N ALA A 497 23.53 25.71 11.96
CA ALA A 497 24.30 26.64 11.14
C ALA A 497 25.80 26.31 11.22
N LEU A 498 26.37 25.97 10.06
CA LEU A 498 27.80 25.74 9.83
C LEU A 498 28.36 26.92 9.05
N ASN A 499 29.48 27.47 9.51
CA ASN A 499 30.18 28.54 8.81
C ASN A 499 31.69 28.42 9.05
N THR A 500 32.44 29.36 8.48
CA THR A 500 33.91 29.44 8.57
C THR A 500 34.42 29.62 10.00
N SER A 501 33.60 30.09 10.96
CA SER A 501 34.01 30.29 12.35
C SER A 501 33.90 29.04 13.24
N ASN A 502 33.03 28.10 12.88
CA ASN A 502 32.72 26.94 13.72
C ASN A 502 32.98 25.59 13.03
N SER A 503 33.40 25.60 11.76
CA SER A 503 33.58 24.38 10.98
C SER A 503 34.56 24.56 9.82
N ASN A 504 34.95 23.45 9.20
CA ASN A 504 35.72 23.42 7.96
C ASN A 504 34.84 23.45 6.69
N ILE A 505 33.60 23.96 6.79
CA ILE A 505 32.62 23.90 5.70
C ILE A 505 33.08 24.59 4.41
N LYS A 506 33.91 25.63 4.52
CA LYS A 506 34.56 26.27 3.37
C LYS A 506 35.36 25.28 2.53
N ASN A 507 36.25 24.52 3.17
CA ASN A 507 37.07 23.53 2.46
C ASN A 507 36.18 22.46 1.81
N MET A 508 35.10 22.05 2.47
CA MET A 508 34.15 21.07 1.93
C MET A 508 33.44 21.54 0.67
N ILE A 509 33.10 22.83 0.56
CA ILE A 509 32.46 23.38 -0.64
C ILE A 509 33.50 23.71 -1.72
N GLU A 510 34.69 24.20 -1.34
CA GLU A 510 35.81 24.48 -2.26
C GLU A 510 36.37 23.23 -2.95
N CYS A 511 36.17 22.03 -2.37
CA CYS A 511 36.51 20.79 -3.06
C CYS A 511 35.55 20.45 -4.22
N LEU A 512 34.53 21.27 -4.47
CA LEU A 512 33.55 21.12 -5.54
C LEU A 512 32.89 19.74 -5.53
N PRO A 513 32.20 19.36 -4.44
CA PRO A 513 31.62 18.04 -4.32
C PRO A 513 30.57 17.77 -5.40
N ASP A 514 30.52 16.52 -5.87
CA ASP A 514 29.42 15.99 -6.68
C ASP A 514 28.46 15.12 -5.85
N ARG A 515 28.86 14.75 -4.63
CA ARG A 515 28.03 14.01 -3.68
C ARG A 515 28.44 14.25 -2.23
N MET A 516 27.52 13.96 -1.33
CA MET A 516 27.69 14.02 0.11
C MET A 516 27.51 12.62 0.70
N LYS A 517 28.54 12.10 1.39
CA LYS A 517 28.39 10.88 2.20
C LYS A 517 27.92 11.24 3.59
N TYR A 518 27.04 10.44 4.16
CA TYR A 518 26.57 10.64 5.52
C TYR A 518 26.40 9.32 6.27
N LYS A 519 26.52 9.40 7.59
CA LYS A 519 26.14 8.34 8.52
C LYS A 519 25.50 8.98 9.74
N LEU A 520 24.27 8.59 10.05
CA LEU A 520 23.52 9.14 11.17
C LEU A 520 22.52 8.14 11.75
N ASP A 521 22.18 8.31 13.02
CA ASP A 521 21.07 7.61 13.66
C ASP A 521 19.96 8.60 14.01
N LEU A 522 18.71 8.24 13.71
CA LEU A 522 17.51 8.95 14.13
C LEU A 522 16.75 8.11 15.15
N PHE A 523 16.71 8.57 16.39
CA PHE A 523 16.00 7.93 17.50
C PHE A 523 14.60 8.51 17.58
N VAL A 524 13.59 7.69 17.32
CA VAL A 524 12.17 8.05 17.39
C VAL A 524 11.66 7.77 18.80
N ASN A 525 10.90 8.70 19.39
CA ASN A 525 10.44 8.67 20.79
C ASN A 525 11.57 8.30 21.78
N PRO A 526 12.65 9.09 21.87
CA PRO A 526 13.79 8.76 22.72
C PRO A 526 13.44 8.67 24.21
N ASN A 527 12.32 9.24 24.64
CA ASN A 527 11.82 9.18 26.02
C ASN A 527 10.62 8.23 26.20
N GLY A 528 10.27 7.44 25.18
CA GLY A 528 9.11 6.54 25.20
C GLY A 528 7.78 7.29 25.02
N ASN A 529 6.69 6.68 25.50
CA ASN A 529 5.31 7.19 25.33
C ASN A 529 4.98 8.35 26.28
N VAL A 530 5.70 9.47 26.15
CA VAL A 530 5.49 10.69 26.96
C VAL A 530 4.30 11.51 26.47
N SER A 531 3.86 11.31 25.23
CA SER A 531 2.69 11.97 24.63
C SER A 531 1.36 11.34 25.05
N ASN A 532 1.38 10.20 25.75
CA ASN A 532 0.21 9.40 26.10
C ASN A 532 -0.63 9.00 24.87
N TYR A 533 0.01 8.38 23.87
CA TYR A 533 -0.59 7.91 22.63
C TYR A 533 -1.17 9.02 21.73
N ASN A 534 -0.63 10.24 21.83
CA ASN A 534 -0.96 11.36 20.94
C ASN A 534 0.19 11.64 19.96
N ASP A 535 0.91 10.59 19.56
CA ASP A 535 1.78 10.66 18.40
C ASP A 535 0.92 10.59 17.15
N PHE A 536 1.34 11.27 16.09
CA PHE A 536 0.66 11.21 14.81
C PHE A 536 1.64 11.32 13.65
N GLY A 537 1.23 10.89 12.46
CA GLY A 537 1.98 11.07 11.23
C GLY A 537 1.06 11.19 10.03
N PHE A 538 1.34 12.15 9.15
CA PHE A 538 0.65 12.33 7.87
C PHE A 538 1.60 11.99 6.72
N TYR A 539 1.12 11.27 5.70
CA TYR A 539 1.95 10.88 4.56
C TYR A 539 2.59 12.10 3.85
N ASP A 540 1.83 13.19 3.76
CA ASP A 540 2.26 14.43 3.11
C ASP A 540 2.98 15.42 4.05
N SER A 541 3.20 15.05 5.32
CA SER A 541 3.98 15.85 6.28
C SER A 541 5.14 15.03 6.88
N PRO A 542 6.19 14.78 6.07
CA PRO A 542 7.34 13.99 6.48
C PRO A 542 8.24 14.73 7.48
N LEU A 543 9.23 13.99 8.00
CA LEU A 543 10.43 14.59 8.56
C LEU A 543 11.47 14.75 7.42
N ASN A 544 11.77 15.99 7.05
CA ASN A 544 12.75 16.32 6.02
C ASN A 544 14.05 16.79 6.64
N VAL A 545 15.17 16.39 6.03
CA VAL A 545 16.50 16.94 6.30
C VAL A 545 16.95 17.69 5.05
N ASN A 546 17.01 19.01 5.15
CA ASN A 546 17.37 19.93 4.08
C ASN A 546 18.77 20.49 4.30
N LEU A 547 19.51 20.68 3.20
CA LEU A 547 20.80 21.34 3.18
C LEU A 547 20.68 22.65 2.42
N ASN A 548 20.94 23.74 3.13
CA ASN A 548 20.82 25.10 2.62
C ASN A 548 22.21 25.72 2.55
N VAL A 549 22.81 25.74 1.36
CA VAL A 549 24.12 26.34 1.12
C VAL A 549 23.94 27.78 0.69
N ASN A 550 24.61 28.67 1.39
CA ASN A 550 24.61 30.09 1.09
C ASN A 550 26.06 30.59 1.02
N MET A 551 26.48 31.09 -0.14
CA MET A 551 27.81 31.68 -0.32
C MET A 551 27.77 33.00 -1.09
N PRO A 552 28.44 34.07 -0.62
CA PRO A 552 28.62 35.26 -1.44
C PRO A 552 29.39 34.91 -2.71
N LEU A 553 29.03 35.53 -3.84
CA LEU A 553 29.79 35.44 -5.08
C LEU A 553 31.00 36.38 -5.04
N SER A 554 31.83 36.15 -4.03
CA SER A 554 33.14 36.73 -3.82
C SER A 554 34.13 35.59 -3.86
N VAL A 555 34.65 35.36 -5.06
CA VAL A 555 35.31 34.10 -5.41
C VAL A 555 36.67 34.35 -6.06
N GLN A 556 37.54 33.35 -5.99
CA GLN A 556 38.80 33.28 -6.70
C GLN A 556 38.74 32.05 -7.61
N ALA A 557 38.67 32.24 -8.92
CA ALA A 557 38.69 31.13 -9.87
C ALA A 557 40.12 30.92 -10.36
N ASN A 558 40.60 29.68 -10.35
CA ASN A 558 41.90 29.31 -10.89
C ASN A 558 41.73 28.08 -11.80
N ALA A 559 41.93 28.29 -13.10
CA ALA A 559 41.72 27.33 -14.15
C ALA A 559 40.38 26.57 -14.02
N LEU A 560 39.32 27.27 -13.59
CA LEU A 560 38.01 26.67 -13.32
C LEU A 560 37.33 26.31 -14.64
N VAL A 561 37.25 25.02 -14.95
CA VAL A 561 36.68 24.51 -16.20
C VAL A 561 35.18 24.32 -16.04
N PHE A 562 34.41 25.14 -16.74
CA PHE A 562 32.98 24.99 -16.91
C PHE A 562 32.68 24.38 -18.28
N ALA A 563 31.77 23.41 -18.32
CA ALA A 563 31.28 22.85 -19.58
C ALA A 563 29.77 22.69 -19.55
N ASP A 564 29.11 23.15 -20.60
CA ASP A 564 27.66 23.03 -20.78
C ASP A 564 27.31 22.70 -22.23
N THR A 565 26.16 22.08 -22.46
CA THR A 565 25.70 21.67 -23.79
C THR A 565 24.54 22.54 -24.24
N VAL A 566 24.68 23.15 -25.42
CA VAL A 566 23.66 23.98 -26.04
C VAL A 566 23.20 23.36 -27.36
N SER A 567 21.92 23.52 -27.69
CA SER A 567 21.42 23.18 -29.02
C SER A 567 22.11 24.08 -30.06
N PHE A 568 22.61 23.50 -31.13
CA PHE A 568 23.26 24.21 -32.22
C PHE A 568 22.55 23.92 -33.53
N ASP A 569 22.11 24.97 -34.23
CA ASP A 569 21.42 24.82 -35.50
C ASP A 569 21.72 26.00 -36.42
N LEU A 570 22.57 25.75 -37.41
CA LEU A 570 22.96 26.74 -38.42
C LEU A 570 21.86 26.99 -39.46
N SER A 571 20.83 26.13 -39.56
CA SER A 571 19.77 26.29 -40.56
C SER A 571 18.98 27.60 -40.40
N LYS A 572 19.00 28.18 -39.20
CA LYS A 572 18.36 29.47 -38.87
C LYS A 572 19.19 30.70 -39.26
N ALA A 573 20.44 30.52 -39.68
CA ALA A 573 21.35 31.63 -40.00
C ALA A 573 21.15 32.22 -41.41
N SER A 574 20.32 31.60 -42.25
CA SER A 574 20.10 31.98 -43.65
C SER A 574 18.65 31.75 -44.07
N GLU A 575 18.00 32.74 -44.70
CA GLU A 575 16.66 32.60 -45.31
C GLU A 575 16.66 31.61 -46.50
N GLN A 576 17.81 31.33 -47.11
CA GLN A 576 17.99 30.34 -48.18
C GLN A 576 18.42 28.96 -47.67
N GLY A 577 18.49 28.76 -46.34
CA GLY A 577 19.00 27.54 -45.71
C GLY A 577 20.53 27.53 -45.57
N ALA A 578 21.04 26.69 -44.66
CA ALA A 578 22.48 26.57 -44.39
C ALA A 578 23.28 25.99 -45.55
N ASP A 579 22.64 25.24 -46.46
CA ASP A 579 23.27 24.61 -47.63
C ASP A 579 23.80 25.63 -48.65
N ALA A 580 23.30 26.86 -48.62
CA ALA A 580 23.78 27.94 -49.46
C ALA A 580 25.14 28.52 -48.97
N ILE A 581 25.57 28.22 -47.74
CA ILE A 581 26.85 28.69 -47.16
C ILE A 581 27.97 27.75 -47.57
N LYS A 582 28.90 28.20 -48.42
CA LYS A 582 30.05 27.39 -48.86
C LYS A 582 31.13 27.31 -47.78
N ASN A 583 31.63 28.48 -47.36
CA ASN A 583 32.66 28.66 -46.34
C ASN A 583 32.56 30.07 -45.73
N GLY A 584 33.35 30.37 -44.70
CA GLY A 584 33.45 31.72 -44.19
C GLY A 584 34.19 31.86 -42.88
N ILE A 585 34.08 33.04 -42.29
CA ILE A 585 34.66 33.39 -40.99
C ILE A 585 33.52 33.69 -40.03
N ILE A 586 33.49 32.96 -38.92
CA ILE A 586 32.57 33.21 -37.81
C ILE A 586 33.32 34.06 -36.79
N THR A 587 32.85 35.30 -36.59
CA THR A 587 33.44 36.25 -35.64
C THR A 587 32.55 36.34 -34.41
N ILE A 588 33.10 36.01 -33.24
CA ILE A 588 32.49 36.20 -31.92
C ILE A 588 33.05 37.49 -31.32
N ILE A 589 32.18 38.45 -31.04
CA ILE A 589 32.51 39.69 -30.34
C ILE A 589 31.94 39.57 -28.93
N ALA A 590 32.81 39.54 -27.93
CA ALA A 590 32.44 39.41 -26.52
C ALA A 590 32.84 40.70 -25.78
N ASP A 591 31.84 41.47 -25.32
CA ASP A 591 32.04 42.58 -24.39
C ASP A 591 31.87 42.04 -22.97
N ASN A 592 32.99 41.74 -22.30
CA ASN A 592 32.99 41.14 -20.97
C ASN A 592 32.96 42.22 -19.88
N GLY A 593 31.88 42.27 -19.11
CA GLY A 593 31.73 43.12 -17.93
C GLY A 593 32.09 42.44 -16.62
N PHE A 594 32.54 41.19 -16.63
CA PHE A 594 32.97 40.48 -15.43
C PHE A 594 34.48 40.65 -15.19
N PRO A 595 34.92 40.70 -13.92
CA PRO A 595 36.33 40.67 -13.52
C PRO A 595 36.95 39.24 -13.61
N LEU A 596 36.47 38.45 -14.57
CA LEU A 596 36.87 37.07 -14.84
C LEU A 596 37.34 37.01 -16.29
N GLN A 597 38.53 36.46 -16.53
CA GLN A 597 38.92 36.09 -17.89
C GLN A 597 38.37 34.70 -18.20
N ALA A 598 38.06 34.43 -19.46
CA ALA A 598 37.54 33.14 -19.89
C ALA A 598 38.27 32.67 -21.16
N ASN A 599 38.88 31.48 -21.12
CA ASN A 599 39.33 30.80 -22.34
C ASN A 599 38.18 29.96 -22.88
N LEU A 600 37.59 30.40 -23.98
CA LEU A 600 36.41 29.79 -24.59
C LEU A 600 36.81 28.81 -25.70
N GLN A 601 36.18 27.64 -25.73
CA GLN A 601 36.21 26.69 -26.83
C GLN A 601 34.80 26.12 -27.04
N LEU A 602 34.45 25.85 -28.30
CA LEU A 602 33.17 25.27 -28.69
C LEU A 602 33.41 23.98 -29.46
N TYR A 603 32.85 22.88 -28.98
CA TYR A 603 32.94 21.56 -29.62
C TYR A 603 31.60 21.20 -30.23
N LEU A 604 31.58 20.77 -31.48
CA LEU A 604 30.37 20.47 -32.23
C LEU A 604 30.16 18.96 -32.32
N TYR A 605 28.90 18.56 -32.13
CA TYR A 605 28.49 17.16 -32.12
C TYR A 605 27.26 16.96 -33.02
N ASP A 606 27.15 15.76 -33.58
CA ASP A 606 25.99 15.33 -34.37
C ASP A 606 24.77 15.00 -33.47
N GLU A 607 23.68 14.54 -34.10
CA GLU A 607 22.43 14.16 -33.42
C GLU A 607 22.58 12.94 -32.50
N TRP A 608 23.61 12.10 -32.72
CA TRP A 608 23.88 10.87 -31.98
C TRP A 608 24.97 11.04 -30.91
N GLY A 609 25.49 12.27 -30.73
CA GLY A 609 26.56 12.57 -29.79
C GLY A 609 27.97 12.26 -30.32
N GLY A 610 28.12 12.01 -31.61
CA GLY A 610 29.41 11.87 -32.28
C GLY A 610 30.12 13.22 -32.40
N PHE A 611 31.39 13.28 -32.02
CA PHE A 611 32.21 14.49 -32.16
C PHE A 611 32.47 14.79 -33.64
N LEU A 612 32.17 16.02 -34.08
CA LEU A 612 32.36 16.47 -35.47
C LEU A 612 33.61 17.33 -35.63
N ASP A 613 33.67 18.45 -34.90
CA ASP A 613 34.79 19.40 -34.99
C ASP A 613 34.85 20.35 -33.78
N SER A 614 35.95 21.09 -33.65
CA SER A 614 36.04 22.27 -32.80
C SER A 614 35.82 23.53 -33.63
N LEU A 615 35.00 24.45 -33.14
CA LEU A 615 34.72 25.70 -33.88
C LEU A 615 36.00 26.53 -34.03
N MET A 616 36.76 26.69 -32.95
CA MET A 616 38.04 27.40 -32.95
C MET A 616 39.20 26.40 -32.95
N GLU A 617 40.31 26.71 -33.62
CA GLU A 617 41.51 25.86 -33.66
C GLU A 617 42.16 25.68 -32.27
N SER A 618 42.09 26.72 -31.45
CA SER A 618 42.56 26.74 -30.06
C SER A 618 41.59 27.52 -29.18
N PRO A 619 41.62 27.31 -27.84
CA PRO A 619 40.84 28.12 -26.93
C PRO A 619 41.22 29.61 -27.05
N HIS A 620 40.22 30.48 -27.12
CA HIS A 620 40.44 31.92 -27.27
C HIS A 620 40.14 32.67 -25.98
N LEU A 621 40.99 33.63 -25.65
CA LEU A 621 40.89 34.42 -24.44
C LEU A 621 39.87 35.56 -24.60
N ILE A 622 38.86 35.56 -23.73
CA ILE A 622 38.02 36.71 -23.43
C ILE A 622 38.62 37.40 -22.21
N ASN A 623 39.10 38.63 -22.39
CA ASN A 623 39.77 39.37 -21.33
C ASN A 623 38.79 39.80 -20.23
N ALA A 624 39.27 39.82 -18.99
CA ALA A 624 38.53 40.34 -17.84
C ALA A 624 38.33 41.86 -17.93
N ALA A 625 37.20 42.35 -17.44
CA ALA A 625 36.97 43.77 -17.32
C ALA A 625 37.90 44.41 -16.26
N PRO A 626 38.48 45.59 -16.51
CA PRO A 626 39.35 46.26 -15.54
C PRO A 626 38.57 46.69 -14.29
N VAL A 627 39.14 46.39 -13.13
CA VAL A 627 38.60 46.74 -11.81
C VAL A 627 39.27 48.03 -11.31
N ASN A 628 38.47 48.95 -10.78
CA ASN A 628 38.94 50.18 -10.15
C ASN A 628 39.63 49.87 -8.82
N THR A 629 40.85 50.37 -8.62
CA THR A 629 41.66 50.09 -7.42
C THR A 629 41.15 50.76 -6.14
N THR A 630 40.24 51.73 -6.22
CA THR A 630 39.69 52.47 -5.06
C THR A 630 38.38 51.87 -4.54
N ASN A 631 37.47 51.44 -5.42
CA ASN A 631 36.17 50.89 -5.01
C ASN A 631 36.01 49.39 -5.33
N CYS A 632 37.01 48.77 -5.96
CA CYS A 632 37.05 47.35 -6.31
C CYS A 632 35.84 46.88 -7.14
N LYS A 633 35.31 47.76 -8.00
CA LYS A 633 34.25 47.47 -8.97
C LYS A 633 34.75 47.62 -10.41
N VAL A 634 34.13 46.89 -11.33
CA VAL A 634 34.38 47.01 -12.77
C VAL A 634 33.98 48.41 -13.26
N GLN A 635 34.85 49.04 -14.06
CA GLN A 635 34.59 50.38 -14.60
C GLN A 635 33.81 50.35 -15.91
N ALA A 636 34.20 49.47 -16.83
CA ALA A 636 33.60 49.32 -18.15
C ALA A 636 33.87 47.90 -18.69
N PRO A 637 32.99 47.35 -19.54
CA PRO A 637 33.23 46.10 -20.24
C PRO A 637 34.46 46.17 -21.15
N LEU A 638 35.18 45.06 -21.28
CA LEU A 638 36.32 44.92 -22.19
C LEU A 638 35.95 44.04 -23.38
N ARG A 639 36.13 44.57 -24.60
CA ARG A 639 35.85 43.85 -25.85
C ARG A 639 36.97 42.88 -26.19
N SER A 640 36.60 41.64 -26.50
CA SER A 640 37.44 40.64 -27.14
C SER A 640 36.78 40.19 -28.45
N THR A 641 37.57 39.98 -29.49
CA THR A 641 37.10 39.50 -30.80
C THR A 641 37.80 38.19 -31.11
N ILE A 642 37.01 37.18 -31.47
CA ILE A 642 37.46 35.83 -31.75
C ILE A 642 37.01 35.49 -33.16
N GLU A 643 37.91 34.98 -33.98
CA GLU A 643 37.61 34.57 -35.35
C GLU A 643 37.82 33.07 -35.50
N ALA A 644 36.80 32.38 -35.97
CA ALA A 644 36.82 30.97 -36.31
C ALA A 644 36.70 30.84 -37.83
N VAL A 645 37.79 30.42 -38.48
CA VAL A 645 37.79 30.13 -39.92
C VAL A 645 37.12 28.78 -40.15
N ALA A 646 36.10 28.78 -40.99
CA ALA A 646 35.37 27.60 -41.43
C ALA A 646 35.52 27.44 -42.94
N ASP A 647 36.53 26.65 -43.33
CA ASP A 647 36.72 26.20 -44.71
C ASP A 647 35.58 25.26 -45.16
N ASP A 648 35.60 24.84 -46.42
CA ASP A 648 34.53 24.04 -47.02
C ASP A 648 34.25 22.74 -46.20
N ILE A 649 35.29 22.09 -45.69
CA ILE A 649 35.21 20.84 -44.92
C ILE A 649 34.63 21.10 -43.53
N LYS A 650 35.16 22.11 -42.82
CA LYS A 650 34.68 22.46 -41.48
C LYS A 650 33.25 22.98 -41.56
N MET A 651 32.89 23.73 -42.60
CA MET A 651 31.53 24.24 -42.77
C MET A 651 30.52 23.11 -42.97
N GLU A 652 30.87 22.03 -43.68
CA GLU A 652 30.03 20.84 -43.79
C GLU A 652 29.74 20.20 -42.43
N LYS A 653 30.77 20.08 -41.59
CA LYS A 653 30.60 19.59 -40.22
C LYS A 653 29.78 20.53 -39.35
N ILE A 654 29.96 21.85 -39.48
CA ILE A 654 29.16 22.85 -38.76
C ILE A 654 27.68 22.73 -39.16
N ARG A 655 27.36 22.50 -40.45
CA ARG A 655 25.97 22.28 -40.90
C ARG A 655 25.34 21.03 -40.30
N ASN A 656 26.14 19.97 -40.14
CA ASN A 656 25.67 18.69 -39.60
C ASN A 656 25.60 18.67 -38.06
N ALA A 657 26.18 19.67 -37.38
CA ALA A 657 26.13 19.77 -35.94
C ALA A 657 24.71 20.09 -35.45
N LYS A 658 24.26 19.34 -34.44
CA LYS A 658 22.97 19.55 -33.75
C LYS A 658 23.14 20.02 -32.31
N THR A 659 24.30 19.74 -31.73
CA THR A 659 24.67 20.14 -30.38
C THR A 659 26.05 20.75 -30.35
N ALA A 660 26.25 21.70 -29.45
CA ALA A 660 27.54 22.30 -29.18
C ALA A 660 27.84 22.24 -27.68
N VAL A 661 29.03 21.77 -27.32
CA VAL A 661 29.53 21.85 -25.94
C VAL A 661 30.39 23.10 -25.82
N VAL A 662 29.90 24.04 -25.01
CA VAL A 662 30.63 25.24 -24.61
C VAL A 662 31.56 24.85 -23.47
N LYS A 663 32.87 24.98 -23.67
CA LYS A 663 33.87 24.82 -22.62
C LYS A 663 34.55 26.15 -22.35
N ALA A 664 34.46 26.62 -21.12
CA ALA A 664 35.10 27.85 -20.68
C ALA A 664 36.03 27.56 -19.51
N VAL A 665 37.25 28.10 -19.56
CA VAL A 665 38.19 28.05 -18.43
C VAL A 665 38.29 29.45 -17.83
N PHE A 666 37.82 29.60 -16.59
CA PHE A 666 37.77 30.88 -15.90
C PHE A 666 38.94 31.09 -14.96
N ASP A 667 39.52 32.29 -15.01
CA ASP A 667 40.46 32.77 -13.99
C ASP A 667 40.03 34.16 -13.51
N THR A 668 40.12 34.39 -12.20
CA THR A 668 39.91 35.73 -11.64
C THR A 668 41.07 36.65 -11.93
N ARG A 669 40.76 37.90 -12.31
CA ARG A 669 41.75 38.96 -12.53
C ARG A 669 41.34 40.19 -11.74
N GLN A 670 42.06 40.44 -10.64
CA GLN A 670 41.82 41.59 -9.78
C GLN A 670 43.15 42.22 -9.33
N PRO A 671 43.22 43.55 -9.15
CA PRO A 671 44.38 44.19 -8.54
C PRO A 671 44.62 43.68 -7.12
N VAL A 672 45.89 43.50 -6.75
CA VAL A 672 46.30 43.06 -5.40
C VAL A 672 45.72 43.95 -4.29
N SER A 673 45.51 45.25 -4.57
CA SER A 673 44.92 46.20 -3.63
C SER A 673 43.47 45.90 -3.23
N CYS A 674 42.77 45.06 -4.00
CA CYS A 674 41.38 44.68 -3.74
C CYS A 674 41.24 43.31 -3.05
N GLY A 675 42.37 42.68 -2.68
CA GLY A 675 42.39 41.38 -2.00
C GLY A 675 42.30 40.19 -2.96
N ASP A 676 42.28 38.99 -2.36
CA ASP A 676 42.38 37.72 -3.08
C ASP A 676 41.06 37.25 -3.72
N TYR A 677 39.93 37.75 -3.22
CA TYR A 677 38.59 37.37 -3.69
C TYR A 677 37.96 38.49 -4.52
N THR A 678 37.33 38.09 -5.62
CA THR A 678 36.69 38.99 -6.58
C THR A 678 35.18 38.94 -6.41
N ARG A 679 34.57 40.07 -6.02
CA ARG A 679 33.12 40.17 -5.80
C ARG A 679 32.37 40.46 -7.10
N ILE A 680 31.35 39.65 -7.38
CA ILE A 680 30.48 39.76 -8.56
C ILE A 680 29.20 40.51 -8.18
N TYR A 681 28.79 41.43 -9.06
CA TYR A 681 27.61 42.28 -8.87
C TYR A 681 26.58 42.01 -9.95
N SER A 682 25.30 42.28 -9.66
CA SER A 682 24.18 42.10 -10.59
C SER A 682 24.27 42.97 -11.84
N THR A 683 25.07 44.05 -11.80
CA THR A 683 25.31 44.95 -12.93
C THR A 683 26.36 44.43 -13.91
N TYR A 684 26.98 43.27 -13.67
CA TYR A 684 27.98 42.71 -14.56
C TYR A 684 27.32 41.78 -15.58
N HIS A 685 27.65 41.99 -16.86
CA HIS A 685 27.08 41.27 -17.99
C HIS A 685 28.18 40.90 -19.00
N LEU A 686 27.99 39.79 -19.70
CA LEU A 686 28.77 39.39 -20.86
C LEU A 686 27.90 39.54 -22.11
N ASN A 687 28.15 40.56 -22.92
CA ASN A 687 27.44 40.74 -24.19
C ASN A 687 28.18 39.96 -25.29
N VAL A 688 27.54 38.96 -25.88
CA VAL A 688 28.12 38.17 -26.96
C VAL A 688 27.35 38.43 -28.26
N LYS A 689 28.08 38.75 -29.32
CA LYS A 689 27.57 38.90 -30.67
C LYS A 689 28.29 37.93 -31.59
N LEU A 690 27.53 37.10 -32.27
CA LEU A 690 28.02 36.18 -33.28
C LEU A 690 27.69 36.77 -34.66
N THR A 691 28.72 36.97 -35.47
CA THR A 691 28.59 37.46 -36.85
C THR A 691 29.29 36.51 -37.80
N GLY A 692 28.74 36.30 -38.98
CA GLY A 692 29.32 35.44 -40.01
C GLY A 692 29.63 36.24 -41.25
N LYS A 693 30.86 36.14 -41.74
CA LYS A 693 31.24 36.58 -43.07
C LYS A 693 31.34 35.35 -43.96
N PHE A 694 30.27 35.06 -44.69
CA PHE A 694 30.13 33.83 -45.45
C PHE A 694 30.16 34.06 -46.95
N THR A 695 30.72 33.09 -47.66
CA THR A 695 30.59 32.95 -49.11
C THR A 695 29.35 32.12 -49.40
N TYR A 696 28.36 32.72 -50.06
CA TYR A 696 27.11 32.07 -50.43
C TYR A 696 27.10 31.66 -51.91
N LEU A 697 26.54 30.49 -52.20
CA LEU A 697 26.20 30.04 -53.54
C LEU A 697 24.74 30.40 -53.84
N ILE A 698 24.51 31.39 -54.70
CA ILE A 698 23.16 31.79 -55.12
C ILE A 698 22.91 31.23 -56.52
N GLY A 699 21.82 30.45 -56.69
CA GLY A 699 21.34 29.99 -58.01
C GLY A 699 21.16 28.48 -58.19
N ASN A 700 20.67 27.74 -57.19
CA ASN A 700 20.43 26.28 -57.29
C ASN A 700 19.20 25.87 -58.12
#